data_AF-A0A959AUA0-F1
#
_entry.id   AF-A0A959AUA0-F1
#
_cell.length_a   1.000
_cell.length_b   1.000
_cell.length_c   1.000
_cell.angle_alpha   90.00
_cell.angle_beta   90.00
_cell.angle_gamma   90.00
#
_symmetry.space_group_name_H-M   'P 1'
#
loop_
_entity.id
_entity.type
_entity.pdbx_description
1 polymer ?
#
loop_
_entity_poly.entity_id
_entity_poly.type
_entity_poly.pdbx_seq_one_letter_code
_entity_poly.pdbx_strand_id
1 'polypeptide(L)'
;MKGLYPLLFSLIYLFHSSFLNASITPVPLEQRIDKAEQIVLARLNHQVSYWGEGKKNIYTLYVLDVVAYLKGEEEALQVAVIAAGGRVGQKLQVTYPRIELDRQHDYLVFLDTDNTVIDHKDYRALTESMKQCLPYAGIQGVLAGWQGQYYDIGSQAYYSESSLVKKIELQVGGKAKTPEGADFHSAGTGVGLEIQGRGPLTITSITDGTGSSPADGFIAGTTLPNNELIINGSGFGGSPGAVFFSNADNGGSDYISSSVASDLISWSDTQIRLKIPDQAGTGTVLVQDNGGTTVGSIPITIYYAVISSYSTFHNFPELTRILPKLADNNGSGGYTFRYNNDVPNTTDDFAGHTDAVAAFERALNNWRGSTGVNFDRNNGGVATDAPIRDGTQVVSFANLGAGTLGVTNLYFAGRALNDGICEQQNTRWYIEDIDIQFKSNAVLLSETGRSWNFDGDATTSGEFDFESVALHELGHAHGLGHVIASSSEVMHYAIGPATDMRSLSSSETNAGSYLMSEGIATPPCLATNPSPMTVASGLLPIELLFFEGKAQGESVVLNWQTAAEMNNDFFTLERSADGRTFQPLAQIPGAGNSHTLRNYQYIDKAPLPGNNYYRLSQTDYDGTRSIEGFVFVHYGHPENVRLRADNPLGHSRLSVYYQSESPGAVGLQFFNLAGQVVARWRQQAEEGGNQWELPVDGLLPGIYFLEAQQGRLRETVRVLKLK
;
A
#
# COMPACT_ATOMS: atom_id res chain seq x y z
N MET A 1 -63.88 5.50 30.74
CA MET A 1 -62.48 5.56 31.24
C MET A 1 -61.76 4.41 30.53
N LYS A 2 -61.12 4.59 29.36
CA LYS A 2 -59.84 5.26 29.03
C LYS A 2 -58.65 4.79 29.87
N GLY A 3 -57.60 4.34 29.16
CA GLY A 3 -56.24 4.02 29.64
C GLY A 3 -55.73 2.74 28.94
N LEU A 4 -55.34 2.73 27.65
CA LEU A 4 -54.11 3.28 27.02
C LEU A 4 -52.81 2.74 27.65
N TYR A 5 -52.18 1.76 26.98
CA TYR A 5 -50.75 1.44 27.08
C TYR A 5 -50.12 1.72 25.71
N PRO A 6 -48.98 2.43 25.61
CA PRO A 6 -48.33 2.68 24.34
C PRO A 6 -47.45 1.49 23.93
N LEU A 7 -47.62 1.04 22.68
CA LEU A 7 -46.64 0.22 21.98
C LEU A 7 -45.46 1.12 21.57
N LEU A 8 -44.29 0.91 22.18
CA LEU A 8 -43.03 1.40 21.61
C LEU A 8 -42.69 0.54 20.39
N PHE A 9 -42.88 1.08 19.20
CA PHE A 9 -42.19 0.61 18.00
C PHE A 9 -40.77 1.19 18.05
N SER A 10 -39.77 0.36 18.34
CA SER A 10 -38.38 0.69 18.06
C SER A 10 -38.17 0.62 16.55
N LEU A 11 -38.22 1.77 15.87
CA LEU A 11 -37.66 1.92 14.54
C LEU A 11 -36.15 1.68 14.65
N ILE A 12 -35.69 0.50 14.23
CA ILE A 12 -34.28 0.27 13.94
C ILE A 12 -34.02 1.00 12.62
N TYR A 13 -33.58 2.25 12.69
CA TYR A 13 -32.90 2.89 11.57
C TYR A 13 -31.57 2.16 11.37
N LEU A 14 -31.57 1.17 10.48
CA LEU A 14 -30.34 0.71 9.83
C LEU A 14 -29.84 1.89 8.99
N PHE A 15 -28.93 2.68 9.55
CA PHE A 15 -28.06 3.54 8.76
C PHE A 15 -27.31 2.64 7.79
N HIS A 16 -27.79 2.54 6.55
CA HIS A 16 -26.97 2.12 5.44
C HIS A 16 -26.06 3.30 5.14
N SER A 17 -24.89 3.32 5.77
CA SER A 17 -23.77 4.10 5.25
C SER A 17 -23.57 3.65 3.81
N SER A 18 -23.83 4.55 2.88
CA SER A 18 -23.49 4.39 1.48
C SER A 18 -21.98 4.37 1.42
N PHE A 19 -21.38 3.18 1.42
CA PHE A 19 -19.96 3.07 1.18
C PHE A 19 -19.75 3.47 -0.29
N LEU A 20 -18.67 4.15 -0.61
CA LEU A 20 -18.38 4.56 -1.98
C LEU A 20 -17.25 3.66 -2.49
N ASN A 21 -17.41 3.17 -3.73
CA ASN A 21 -16.65 2.07 -4.35
C ASN A 21 -15.22 2.45 -4.76
N ALA A 22 -14.46 1.40 -5.09
CA ALA A 22 -13.03 1.18 -5.41
C ALA A 22 -12.04 2.40 -5.56
N SER A 23 -10.87 2.29 -6.17
CA SER A 23 -10.36 3.41 -7.01
C SER A 23 -11.28 3.57 -8.24
N ILE A 24 -12.59 3.53 -8.00
CA ILE A 24 -13.63 3.25 -8.97
C ILE A 24 -14.89 4.01 -8.60
N THR A 25 -15.32 4.85 -9.52
CA THR A 25 -16.61 5.55 -9.42
C THR A 25 -17.77 4.59 -9.74
N PRO A 26 -18.84 4.55 -8.92
CA PRO A 26 -19.99 3.71 -9.20
C PRO A 26 -20.61 4.02 -10.57
N VAL A 27 -20.75 3.01 -11.43
CA VAL A 27 -21.48 3.11 -12.70
C VAL A 27 -22.87 2.47 -12.51
N PRO A 28 -23.97 3.25 -12.56
CA PRO A 28 -25.31 2.74 -12.35
C PRO A 28 -25.62 1.54 -13.25
N LEU A 29 -26.37 0.57 -12.71
CA LEU A 29 -26.76 -0.63 -13.45
C LEU A 29 -27.54 -0.25 -14.71
N GLU A 30 -28.43 0.73 -14.61
CA GLU A 30 -29.22 1.23 -15.73
C GLU A 30 -28.32 1.79 -16.84
N GLN A 31 -27.27 2.54 -16.48
CA GLN A 31 -26.31 3.05 -17.45
C GLN A 31 -25.53 1.91 -18.13
N ARG A 32 -25.12 0.87 -17.38
CA ARG A 32 -24.47 -0.32 -17.95
C ARG A 32 -25.38 -1.06 -18.92
N ILE A 33 -26.66 -1.20 -18.58
CA ILE A 33 -27.66 -1.81 -19.46
C ILE A 33 -27.81 -1.01 -20.75
N ASP A 34 -27.88 0.32 -20.67
CA ASP A 34 -28.04 1.18 -21.84
C ASP A 34 -26.81 1.19 -22.75
N LYS A 35 -25.61 1.23 -22.15
CA LYS A 35 -24.34 1.47 -22.85
C LYS A 35 -23.64 0.21 -23.36
N ALA A 36 -23.80 -0.93 -22.69
CA ALA A 36 -23.23 -2.18 -23.18
C ALA A 36 -23.82 -2.55 -24.54
N GLU A 37 -22.99 -2.96 -25.49
CA GLU A 37 -23.45 -3.42 -26.80
C GLU A 37 -24.19 -4.75 -26.68
N GLN A 38 -23.65 -5.64 -25.83
CA GLN A 38 -24.18 -6.97 -25.59
C GLN A 38 -24.19 -7.27 -24.09
N ILE A 39 -25.18 -8.02 -23.62
CA ILE A 39 -25.26 -8.49 -22.23
C ILE A 39 -25.54 -9.97 -22.26
N VAL A 40 -24.68 -10.75 -21.61
CA VAL A 40 -24.78 -12.22 -21.57
C VAL A 40 -24.79 -12.75 -20.15
N LEU A 41 -25.57 -13.80 -19.93
CA LEU A 41 -25.38 -14.72 -18.83
C LEU A 41 -24.55 -15.89 -19.36
N ALA A 42 -23.41 -16.18 -18.75
CA ALA A 42 -22.45 -17.13 -19.30
C ALA A 42 -21.62 -17.83 -18.22
N ARG A 43 -20.92 -18.91 -18.59
CA ARG A 43 -20.01 -19.67 -17.71
C ARG A 43 -18.62 -19.74 -18.30
N LEU A 44 -17.58 -19.68 -17.47
CA LEU A 44 -16.21 -19.84 -17.96
C LEU A 44 -15.99 -21.25 -18.51
N ASN A 45 -15.70 -21.35 -19.81
CA ASN A 45 -15.28 -22.60 -20.43
C ASN A 45 -13.78 -22.81 -20.22
N HIS A 46 -12.96 -21.88 -20.70
CA HIS A 46 -11.52 -21.87 -20.52
C HIS A 46 -10.94 -20.47 -20.65
N GLN A 47 -9.68 -20.32 -20.26
CA GLN A 47 -8.93 -19.08 -20.40
C GLN A 47 -7.57 -19.32 -21.05
N VAL A 48 -7.06 -18.31 -21.74
CA VAL A 48 -5.71 -18.33 -22.32
C VAL A 48 -5.08 -16.94 -22.26
N SER A 49 -3.87 -16.85 -21.73
CA SER A 49 -3.08 -15.61 -21.79
C SER A 49 -2.25 -15.54 -23.05
N TYR A 50 -2.13 -14.34 -23.63
CA TYR A 50 -1.43 -14.10 -24.90
C TYR A 50 -0.72 -12.75 -24.91
N TRP A 51 0.25 -12.63 -25.81
CA TRP A 51 0.92 -11.37 -26.05
C TRP A 51 0.05 -10.47 -26.92
N GLY A 52 -0.14 -9.23 -26.48
CA GLY A 52 -0.62 -8.16 -27.35
C GLY A 52 0.41 -7.76 -28.41
N GLU A 53 0.05 -6.76 -29.22
CA GLU A 53 0.93 -6.23 -30.26
C GLU A 53 2.29 -5.79 -29.70
N GLY A 54 3.36 -6.09 -30.45
CA GLY A 54 4.73 -5.77 -30.04
C GLY A 54 5.24 -6.53 -28.79
N LYS A 55 4.45 -7.47 -28.23
CA LYS A 55 4.75 -8.18 -26.97
C LYS A 55 4.99 -7.23 -25.79
N LYS A 56 4.30 -6.08 -25.80
CA LYS A 56 4.40 -5.06 -24.75
C LYS A 56 3.51 -5.37 -23.56
N ASN A 57 2.29 -5.81 -23.81
CA ASN A 57 1.33 -6.19 -22.77
C ASN A 57 0.91 -7.66 -22.92
N ILE A 58 0.49 -8.27 -21.81
CA ILE A 58 -0.16 -9.56 -21.74
C ILE A 58 -1.63 -9.33 -21.47
N TYR A 59 -2.47 -10.05 -22.20
CA TYR A 59 -3.91 -10.09 -22.00
C TYR A 59 -4.34 -11.53 -21.72
N THR A 60 -5.48 -11.69 -21.08
CA THR A 60 -6.14 -12.98 -20.90
C THR A 60 -7.48 -12.98 -21.61
N LEU A 61 -7.68 -13.98 -22.45
CA LEU A 61 -8.93 -14.25 -23.14
C LEU A 61 -9.72 -15.27 -22.31
N TYR A 62 -10.85 -14.85 -21.77
CA TYR A 62 -11.82 -15.72 -21.11
C TYR A 62 -12.91 -16.11 -22.09
N VAL A 63 -12.95 -17.39 -22.48
CA VAL A 63 -13.97 -17.91 -23.39
C VAL A 63 -15.13 -18.42 -22.55
N LEU A 64 -16.29 -17.84 -22.76
CA LEU A 64 -17.49 -18.10 -21.98
C LEU A 64 -18.53 -18.83 -22.82
N ASP A 65 -19.08 -19.92 -22.28
CA ASP A 65 -20.25 -20.58 -22.84
C ASP A 65 -21.49 -19.75 -22.49
N VAL A 66 -22.21 -19.29 -23.51
CA VAL A 66 -23.37 -18.42 -23.32
C VAL A 66 -24.57 -19.26 -22.89
N VAL A 67 -25.14 -18.91 -21.74
CA VAL A 67 -26.40 -19.47 -21.24
C VAL A 67 -27.58 -18.69 -21.83
N ALA A 68 -27.48 -17.37 -21.84
CA ALA A 68 -28.50 -16.50 -22.43
C ALA A 68 -27.94 -15.14 -22.88
N TYR A 69 -28.49 -14.62 -23.96
CA TYR A 69 -28.37 -13.22 -24.38
C TYR A 69 -29.51 -12.42 -23.75
N LEU A 70 -29.16 -11.39 -22.99
CA LEU A 70 -30.11 -10.45 -22.39
C LEU A 70 -30.19 -9.13 -23.18
N LYS A 71 -29.18 -8.83 -24.00
CA LYS A 71 -29.13 -7.72 -24.97
C LYS A 71 -28.17 -8.06 -26.10
N GLY A 72 -28.45 -7.61 -27.32
CA GLY A 72 -27.54 -7.71 -28.47
C GLY A 72 -27.48 -9.12 -29.07
N GLU A 73 -28.64 -9.75 -29.28
CA GLU A 73 -28.80 -11.15 -29.68
C GLU A 73 -27.88 -11.59 -30.82
N GLU A 74 -27.12 -12.65 -30.59
CA GLU A 74 -26.36 -13.40 -31.59
C GLU A 74 -26.67 -14.90 -31.46
N GLU A 75 -26.58 -15.65 -32.56
CA GLU A 75 -26.68 -17.13 -32.56
C GLU A 75 -25.36 -17.80 -32.06
N ALA A 76 -24.44 -17.02 -31.47
CA ALA A 76 -23.14 -17.52 -31.04
C ALA A 76 -23.27 -18.31 -29.73
N LEU A 77 -22.71 -19.52 -29.68
CA LEU A 77 -22.68 -20.35 -28.48
C LEU A 77 -21.68 -19.87 -27.44
N GLN A 78 -20.71 -19.06 -27.86
CA GLN A 78 -19.61 -18.58 -27.05
C GLN A 78 -19.33 -17.11 -27.34
N VAL A 79 -18.85 -16.43 -26.31
CA VAL A 79 -18.28 -15.08 -26.41
C VAL A 79 -16.95 -15.06 -25.66
N ALA A 80 -16.07 -14.13 -26.00
CA ALA A 80 -14.82 -13.97 -25.26
C ALA A 80 -14.70 -12.58 -24.62
N VAL A 81 -14.24 -12.59 -23.37
CA VAL A 81 -13.88 -11.39 -22.62
C VAL A 81 -12.37 -11.25 -22.61
N ILE A 82 -11.87 -10.08 -23.00
CA ILE A 82 -10.47 -9.71 -22.90
C ILE A 82 -10.27 -8.96 -21.57
N ALA A 83 -9.29 -9.39 -20.78
CA ALA A 83 -8.82 -8.64 -19.61
C ALA A 83 -7.30 -8.38 -19.74
N ALA A 84 -6.85 -7.23 -19.23
CA ALA A 84 -5.43 -6.93 -19.13
C ALA A 84 -4.79 -7.77 -18.01
N GLY A 85 -3.61 -8.31 -18.28
CA GLY A 85 -2.90 -9.21 -17.36
C GLY A 85 -2.95 -10.67 -17.79
N GLY A 86 -2.22 -11.49 -17.04
CA GLY A 86 -2.03 -12.91 -17.32
C GLY A 86 -0.56 -13.29 -17.48
N ARG A 87 -0.31 -14.55 -17.83
CA ARG A 87 1.05 -15.10 -17.85
C ARG A 87 1.39 -15.78 -19.18
N VAL A 88 2.51 -15.39 -19.77
CA VAL A 88 3.09 -16.06 -20.95
C VAL A 88 4.53 -16.47 -20.65
N GLY A 89 4.75 -17.77 -20.42
CA GLY A 89 6.06 -18.32 -20.07
C GLY A 89 6.56 -17.83 -18.70
N GLN A 90 7.71 -17.15 -18.68
CA GLN A 90 8.30 -16.53 -17.48
C GLN A 90 7.99 -15.03 -17.37
N LYS A 91 6.94 -14.56 -18.05
CA LYS A 91 6.44 -13.20 -17.99
C LYS A 91 5.02 -13.19 -17.44
N LEU A 92 4.75 -12.30 -16.50
CA LEU A 92 3.42 -12.08 -15.93
C LEU A 92 3.13 -10.58 -16.01
N GLN A 93 1.88 -10.23 -16.24
CA GLN A 93 1.36 -8.90 -16.01
C GLN A 93 0.18 -9.00 -15.03
N VAL A 94 0.14 -8.13 -14.04
CA VAL A 94 -1.01 -7.92 -13.15
C VAL A 94 -1.45 -6.48 -13.32
N THR A 95 -2.75 -6.26 -13.49
CA THR A 95 -3.33 -4.92 -13.68
C THR A 95 -4.37 -4.71 -12.59
N TYR A 96 -4.27 -3.64 -11.82
CA TYR A 96 -5.31 -3.24 -10.88
C TYR A 96 -6.10 -2.05 -11.44
N PRO A 97 -7.44 -2.03 -11.32
CA PRO A 97 -8.30 -3.12 -10.87
C PRO A 97 -8.26 -4.34 -11.80
N ARG A 98 -8.27 -5.57 -11.23
CA ARG A 98 -8.15 -6.82 -11.99
C ARG A 98 -9.50 -7.48 -12.26
N ILE A 99 -9.60 -8.19 -13.39
CA ILE A 99 -10.71 -9.09 -13.70
C ILE A 99 -10.14 -10.50 -13.78
N GLU A 100 -10.63 -11.38 -12.92
CA GLU A 100 -10.28 -12.79 -12.92
C GLU A 100 -11.56 -13.62 -12.84
N LEU A 101 -11.77 -14.52 -13.80
CA LEU A 101 -12.92 -15.42 -13.83
C LEU A 101 -12.48 -16.84 -13.50
N ASP A 102 -13.33 -17.57 -12.81
CA ASP A 102 -13.15 -18.98 -12.48
C ASP A 102 -14.32 -19.82 -12.99
N ARG A 103 -14.24 -21.14 -12.77
CA ARG A 103 -15.27 -22.10 -13.21
C ARG A 103 -16.36 -22.37 -12.17
N GLN A 104 -16.31 -21.69 -11.02
CA GLN A 104 -17.21 -21.88 -9.88
C GLN A 104 -18.40 -20.92 -9.92
N HIS A 105 -18.33 -19.88 -10.74
CA HIS A 105 -19.40 -18.88 -10.89
C HIS A 105 -20.08 -18.93 -12.25
N ASP A 106 -21.36 -18.54 -12.23
CA ASP A 106 -22.05 -18.04 -13.41
C ASP A 106 -21.79 -16.54 -13.50
N TYR A 107 -21.69 -15.97 -14.69
CA TYR A 107 -21.36 -14.55 -14.87
C TYR A 107 -22.42 -13.82 -15.68
N LEU A 108 -22.89 -12.69 -15.17
CA LEU A 108 -23.59 -11.69 -15.97
C LEU A 108 -22.55 -10.66 -16.44
N VAL A 109 -22.34 -10.59 -17.76
CA VAL A 109 -21.29 -9.79 -18.37
C VAL A 109 -21.88 -8.74 -19.31
N PHE A 110 -21.48 -7.49 -19.08
CA PHE A 110 -21.79 -6.32 -19.90
C PHE A 110 -20.62 -6.07 -20.85
N LEU A 111 -20.82 -6.24 -22.14
CA LEU A 111 -19.76 -6.23 -23.14
C LEU A 111 -19.81 -4.97 -24.00
N ASP A 112 -18.64 -4.41 -24.26
CA ASP A 112 -18.44 -3.41 -25.31
C ASP A 112 -18.46 -4.06 -26.70
N THR A 113 -18.27 -3.26 -27.73
CA THR A 113 -18.13 -3.73 -29.12
C THR A 113 -16.94 -4.66 -29.28
N ASP A 114 -17.00 -5.53 -30.30
CA ASP A 114 -15.91 -6.42 -30.68
C ASP A 114 -14.60 -5.66 -30.86
N ASN A 115 -13.56 -6.07 -30.13
CA ASN A 115 -12.28 -5.40 -30.11
C ASN A 115 -11.34 -6.09 -31.10
N THR A 116 -10.85 -5.35 -32.09
CA THR A 116 -9.91 -5.86 -33.11
C THR A 116 -8.52 -5.26 -32.97
N VAL A 117 -8.26 -4.50 -31.91
CA VAL A 117 -6.97 -3.87 -31.63
C VAL A 117 -6.14 -4.77 -30.72
N ILE A 118 -6.73 -5.25 -29.62
CA ILE A 118 -6.02 -6.03 -28.59
C ILE A 118 -6.45 -7.50 -28.51
N ASP A 119 -7.26 -7.99 -29.44
CA ASP A 119 -7.72 -9.37 -29.50
C ASP A 119 -6.62 -10.41 -29.72
N HIS A 120 -6.93 -11.65 -29.35
CA HIS A 120 -6.11 -12.80 -29.67
C HIS A 120 -6.30 -13.17 -31.15
N LYS A 121 -5.39 -12.67 -31.99
CA LYS A 121 -5.42 -12.87 -33.46
C LYS A 121 -5.52 -14.34 -33.89
N ASP A 122 -4.70 -15.22 -33.32
CA ASP A 122 -4.74 -16.65 -33.69
C ASP A 122 -6.06 -17.31 -33.28
N TYR A 123 -6.60 -16.96 -32.11
CA TYR A 123 -7.89 -17.49 -31.66
C TYR A 123 -9.02 -17.01 -32.56
N ARG A 124 -9.02 -15.71 -32.93
CA ARG A 124 -10.00 -15.14 -33.86
C ARG A 124 -9.98 -15.84 -35.22
N ALA A 125 -8.80 -16.16 -35.74
CA ALA A 125 -8.65 -16.88 -37.01
C ALA A 125 -9.25 -18.30 -36.98
N LEU A 126 -9.38 -18.90 -35.79
CA LEU A 126 -10.02 -20.22 -35.60
C LEU A 126 -11.52 -20.12 -35.27
N THR A 127 -11.99 -18.93 -34.90
CA THR A 127 -13.34 -18.67 -34.38
C THR A 127 -13.91 -17.37 -34.96
N GLU A 128 -13.92 -17.24 -36.30
CA GLU A 128 -14.21 -15.97 -37.00
C GLU A 128 -15.54 -15.30 -36.60
N SER A 129 -16.53 -16.08 -36.15
CA SER A 129 -17.83 -15.57 -35.69
C SER A 129 -17.88 -15.16 -34.23
N MET A 130 -16.85 -15.47 -33.42
CA MET A 130 -16.84 -15.18 -31.98
C MET A 130 -16.24 -13.80 -31.72
N LYS A 131 -17.03 -12.92 -31.11
CA LYS A 131 -16.56 -11.61 -30.65
C LYS A 131 -15.61 -11.74 -29.47
N GLN A 132 -14.59 -10.90 -29.44
CA GLN A 132 -13.67 -10.73 -28.33
C GLN A 132 -13.80 -9.30 -27.81
N CYS A 133 -14.47 -9.13 -26.68
CA CYS A 133 -14.90 -7.84 -26.18
C CYS A 133 -14.18 -7.47 -24.87
N LEU A 134 -14.07 -6.16 -24.62
CA LEU A 134 -13.81 -5.66 -23.27
C LEU A 134 -15.13 -5.61 -22.47
N PRO A 135 -15.09 -5.75 -21.14
CA PRO A 135 -16.26 -5.50 -20.32
C PRO A 135 -16.51 -3.99 -20.21
N TYR A 136 -17.74 -3.56 -20.51
CA TYR A 136 -18.17 -2.19 -20.30
C TYR A 136 -18.13 -1.87 -18.80
N ALA A 137 -17.60 -0.70 -18.44
CA ALA A 137 -17.36 -0.29 -17.04
C ALA A 137 -16.39 -1.19 -16.24
N GLY A 138 -15.46 -1.86 -16.93
CA GLY A 138 -14.38 -2.61 -16.30
C GLY A 138 -14.90 -3.71 -15.38
N ILE A 139 -14.39 -3.76 -14.13
CA ILE A 139 -14.81 -4.78 -13.15
C ILE A 139 -16.31 -4.70 -12.81
N GLN A 140 -16.94 -3.52 -12.92
CA GLN A 140 -18.39 -3.38 -12.68
C GLN A 140 -19.22 -3.97 -13.82
N GLY A 141 -18.61 -4.24 -14.98
CA GLY A 141 -19.25 -4.94 -16.10
C GLY A 141 -19.31 -6.45 -15.94
N VAL A 142 -18.71 -7.00 -14.88
CA VAL A 142 -18.62 -8.45 -14.67
C VAL A 142 -19.19 -8.77 -13.29
N LEU A 143 -20.39 -9.33 -13.25
CA LEU A 143 -21.03 -9.73 -12.00
C LEU A 143 -20.93 -11.24 -11.85
N ALA A 144 -20.17 -11.69 -10.86
CA ALA A 144 -20.11 -13.08 -10.47
C ALA A 144 -21.39 -13.48 -9.72
N GLY A 145 -21.97 -14.59 -10.14
CA GLY A 145 -23.14 -15.23 -9.56
C GLY A 145 -22.73 -16.37 -8.66
N TRP A 146 -23.13 -16.29 -7.40
CA TRP A 146 -22.95 -17.34 -6.41
C TRP A 146 -24.32 -17.86 -5.95
N GLN A 147 -24.61 -19.13 -6.23
CA GLN A 147 -25.89 -19.78 -5.87
C GLN A 147 -27.13 -18.98 -6.35
N GLY A 148 -27.04 -18.38 -7.55
CA GLY A 148 -28.12 -17.59 -8.15
C GLY A 148 -28.30 -16.18 -7.57
N GLN A 149 -27.39 -15.73 -6.71
CA GLN A 149 -27.29 -14.35 -6.24
C GLN A 149 -26.10 -13.66 -6.89
N TYR A 150 -26.29 -12.42 -7.28
CA TYR A 150 -25.28 -11.57 -7.92
C TYR A 150 -25.17 -10.31 -7.09
N TYR A 151 -23.96 -9.97 -6.66
CA TYR A 151 -23.72 -8.66 -6.06
C TYR A 151 -23.27 -7.69 -7.13
N ASP A 152 -23.93 -6.55 -7.17
CA ASP A 152 -23.53 -5.44 -8.01
C ASP A 152 -22.73 -4.42 -7.19
N ILE A 153 -21.42 -4.36 -7.42
CA ILE A 153 -20.52 -3.39 -6.79
C ILE A 153 -21.02 -1.96 -7.04
N GLY A 154 -21.47 -1.67 -8.26
CA GLY A 154 -21.91 -0.32 -8.65
C GLY A 154 -23.08 0.19 -7.81
N SER A 155 -24.12 -0.62 -7.60
CA SER A 155 -25.29 -0.25 -6.78
C SER A 155 -25.22 -0.71 -5.32
N GLN A 156 -24.17 -1.45 -4.95
CA GLN A 156 -23.98 -2.10 -3.64
C GLN A 156 -25.18 -2.94 -3.20
N ALA A 157 -25.74 -3.68 -4.15
CA ALA A 157 -26.97 -4.44 -3.94
C ALA A 157 -26.83 -5.88 -4.45
N TYR A 158 -27.43 -6.79 -3.69
CA TYR A 158 -27.65 -8.16 -4.14
C TYR A 158 -28.91 -8.25 -4.99
N TYR A 159 -28.82 -9.03 -6.06
CA TYR A 159 -29.94 -9.38 -6.91
C TYR A 159 -29.98 -10.89 -7.13
N SER A 160 -31.17 -11.47 -7.13
CA SER A 160 -31.34 -12.80 -7.70
C SER A 160 -31.21 -12.74 -9.24
N GLU A 161 -30.78 -13.84 -9.86
CA GLU A 161 -30.73 -13.97 -11.33
C GLU A 161 -32.03 -13.49 -11.98
N SER A 162 -33.17 -14.02 -11.51
CA SER A 162 -34.50 -13.65 -12.01
C SER A 162 -34.81 -12.15 -11.91
N SER A 163 -34.29 -11.47 -10.88
CA SER A 163 -34.50 -10.04 -10.69
C SER A 163 -33.64 -9.22 -11.66
N LEU A 164 -32.39 -9.63 -11.89
CA LEU A 164 -31.50 -8.99 -12.88
C LEU A 164 -32.03 -9.18 -14.29
N VAL A 165 -32.32 -10.42 -14.68
CA VAL A 165 -32.88 -10.74 -16.00
C VAL A 165 -34.10 -9.88 -16.27
N LYS A 166 -35.06 -9.87 -15.33
CA LYS A 166 -36.29 -9.06 -15.48
C LYS A 166 -36.02 -7.55 -15.57
N LYS A 167 -35.09 -7.02 -14.78
CA LYS A 167 -34.70 -5.60 -14.86
C LYS A 167 -34.14 -5.27 -16.24
N ILE A 168 -33.26 -6.11 -16.77
CA ILE A 168 -32.63 -5.92 -18.08
C ILE A 168 -33.67 -6.04 -19.19
N GLU A 169 -34.53 -7.06 -19.17
CA GLU A 169 -35.62 -7.22 -20.14
C GLU A 169 -36.56 -6.01 -20.19
N LEU A 170 -36.92 -5.47 -19.02
CA LEU A 170 -37.78 -4.28 -18.92
C LEU A 170 -37.14 -3.04 -19.54
N GLN A 171 -35.82 -2.88 -19.37
CA GLN A 171 -35.10 -1.71 -19.87
C GLN A 171 -34.73 -1.85 -21.36
N VAL A 172 -34.34 -3.04 -21.80
CA VAL A 172 -34.01 -3.35 -23.21
C VAL A 172 -35.28 -3.42 -24.08
N GLY A 173 -36.43 -3.77 -23.50
CA GLY A 173 -37.70 -3.92 -24.23
C GLY A 173 -37.83 -5.25 -24.98
N GLY A 174 -37.12 -6.29 -24.54
CA GLY A 174 -37.08 -7.62 -25.14
C GLY A 174 -36.94 -8.72 -24.09
N LYS A 175 -37.14 -9.98 -24.48
CA LYS A 175 -36.91 -11.13 -23.59
C LYS A 175 -35.50 -11.66 -23.77
N ALA A 176 -34.93 -12.20 -22.70
CA ALA A 176 -33.68 -12.95 -22.80
C ALA A 176 -33.87 -14.20 -23.67
N LYS A 177 -32.84 -14.54 -24.46
CA LYS A 177 -32.85 -15.66 -25.39
C LYS A 177 -31.70 -16.62 -25.15
N THR A 178 -31.92 -17.91 -25.33
CA THR A 178 -30.81 -18.87 -25.43
C THR A 178 -30.09 -18.68 -26.77
N PRO A 179 -28.84 -19.17 -26.93
CA PRO A 179 -28.14 -19.12 -28.21
C PRO A 179 -28.92 -19.77 -29.38
N GLU A 180 -29.81 -20.72 -29.10
CA GLU A 180 -30.70 -21.36 -30.09
C GLU A 180 -31.96 -20.54 -30.43
N GLY A 181 -32.11 -19.34 -29.86
CA GLY A 181 -33.23 -18.42 -30.10
C GLY A 181 -34.49 -18.68 -29.28
N ALA A 182 -34.47 -19.64 -28.36
CA ALA A 182 -35.59 -19.90 -27.45
C ALA A 182 -35.70 -18.83 -26.35
N ASP A 183 -36.90 -18.58 -25.83
CA ASP A 183 -37.06 -17.74 -24.63
C ASP A 183 -36.27 -18.36 -23.48
N PHE A 184 -35.35 -17.59 -22.89
CA PHE A 184 -34.67 -18.00 -21.67
C PHE A 184 -35.58 -17.78 -20.46
N HIS A 185 -35.56 -18.74 -19.53
CA HIS A 185 -36.25 -18.63 -18.27
C HIS A 185 -35.23 -18.81 -17.15
N SER A 186 -35.01 -17.76 -16.36
CA SER A 186 -34.14 -17.82 -15.18
C SER A 186 -34.56 -18.99 -14.29
N ALA A 187 -33.59 -19.66 -13.67
CA ALA A 187 -33.92 -20.65 -12.66
C ALA A 187 -34.78 -19.95 -11.58
N GLY A 188 -36.01 -20.44 -11.36
CA GLY A 188 -36.96 -19.80 -10.46
C GLY A 188 -36.33 -19.55 -9.09
N THR A 189 -36.71 -18.46 -8.42
CA THR A 189 -36.18 -18.06 -7.11
C THR A 189 -36.24 -19.23 -6.12
N GLY A 190 -35.13 -19.94 -5.97
CA GLY A 190 -34.76 -20.49 -4.68
C GLY A 190 -34.61 -19.30 -3.76
N VAL A 191 -35.71 -18.93 -3.08
CA VAL A 191 -35.71 -18.10 -1.89
C VAL A 191 -34.52 -18.56 -1.05
N GLY A 192 -33.70 -17.58 -0.62
CA GLY A 192 -32.36 -17.76 -0.08
C GLY A 192 -32.12 -19.14 0.52
N LEU A 193 -31.04 -19.79 0.08
CA LEU A 193 -30.46 -20.84 0.90
C LEU A 193 -30.09 -20.16 2.23
N GLU A 194 -31.01 -20.19 3.20
CA GLU A 194 -30.62 -20.70 4.51
C GLU A 194 -29.66 -21.84 4.19
N ILE A 195 -28.40 -21.69 4.60
CA ILE A 195 -27.46 -22.81 4.72
C ILE A 195 -28.30 -23.91 5.34
N GLN A 196 -28.80 -24.87 4.55
CA GLN A 196 -29.74 -25.84 5.06
C GLN A 196 -28.93 -26.69 6.01
N GLY A 197 -29.04 -26.35 7.28
CA GLY A 197 -28.24 -26.89 8.36
C GLY A 197 -28.43 -28.39 8.41
N ARG A 198 -27.43 -29.12 7.90
CA ARG A 198 -27.12 -30.44 8.42
C ARG A 198 -26.06 -30.28 9.50
N GLY A 199 -26.53 -30.26 10.74
CA GLY A 199 -25.70 -30.49 11.94
C GLY A 199 -24.76 -29.35 12.32
N PRO A 200 -24.20 -29.39 13.55
CA PRO A 200 -23.35 -28.34 14.08
C PRO A 200 -22.09 -28.17 13.21
N LEU A 201 -21.60 -26.92 13.16
CA LEU A 201 -20.36 -26.50 12.50
C LEU A 201 -19.26 -27.56 12.68
N THR A 202 -18.81 -28.11 11.56
CA THR A 202 -17.71 -29.07 11.50
C THR A 202 -16.39 -28.46 11.93
N ILE A 203 -16.20 -27.16 11.69
CA ILE A 203 -14.99 -26.42 12.02
C ILE A 203 -14.96 -26.16 13.53
N THR A 204 -13.91 -26.65 14.17
CA THR A 204 -13.66 -26.53 15.62
C THR A 204 -12.63 -25.46 15.95
N SER A 205 -11.66 -25.21 15.07
CA SER A 205 -10.69 -24.13 15.22
C SER A 205 -10.02 -23.75 13.90
N ILE A 206 -9.50 -22.52 13.87
CA ILE A 206 -8.56 -22.05 12.86
C ILE A 206 -7.26 -21.65 13.54
N THR A 207 -6.15 -22.08 12.96
CA THR A 207 -4.80 -21.68 13.35
C THR A 207 -3.96 -21.38 12.13
N ASP A 208 -2.85 -20.69 12.35
CA ASP A 208 -1.77 -20.53 11.38
C ASP A 208 -0.87 -21.79 11.34
N GLY A 209 0.18 -21.75 10.53
CA GLY A 209 1.11 -22.86 10.38
C GLY A 209 1.96 -23.17 11.62
N THR A 210 1.94 -22.30 12.63
CA THR A 210 2.55 -22.55 13.95
C THR A 210 1.61 -23.26 14.91
N GLY A 211 0.32 -23.38 14.56
CA GLY A 211 -0.72 -23.89 15.44
C GLY A 211 -1.31 -22.82 16.37
N SER A 212 -1.05 -21.54 16.10
CA SER A 212 -1.56 -20.40 16.89
C SER A 212 -2.69 -19.69 16.13
N SER A 213 -3.61 -19.04 16.84
CA SER A 213 -4.52 -18.08 16.19
C SER A 213 -3.80 -16.72 16.09
N PRO A 214 -3.56 -16.19 14.88
CA PRO A 214 -2.80 -14.95 14.73
C PRO A 214 -3.60 -13.78 15.30
N ALA A 215 -2.94 -12.94 16.12
CA ALA A 215 -3.59 -11.87 16.87
C ALA A 215 -4.21 -10.79 15.96
N ASP A 216 -3.49 -10.42 14.90
CA ASP A 216 -3.88 -9.36 13.96
C ASP A 216 -4.58 -9.89 12.70
N GLY A 217 -4.62 -11.22 12.53
CA GLY A 217 -5.17 -11.89 11.35
C GLY A 217 -4.11 -12.54 10.46
N PHE A 218 -4.56 -13.10 9.34
CA PHE A 218 -3.71 -13.79 8.37
C PHE A 218 -3.19 -12.83 7.29
N ILE A 219 -2.11 -13.22 6.62
CA ILE A 219 -1.59 -12.51 5.45
C ILE A 219 -2.06 -13.22 4.18
N ALA A 220 -2.74 -12.51 3.29
CA ALA A 220 -3.13 -13.06 1.99
C ALA A 220 -1.94 -13.00 1.01
N GLY A 221 -1.81 -13.99 0.13
CA GLY A 221 -0.82 -13.96 -0.96
C GLY A 221 0.58 -14.49 -0.64
N THR A 222 0.94 -14.64 0.64
CA THR A 222 2.29 -15.09 1.03
C THR A 222 2.55 -16.58 0.76
N THR A 223 3.82 -16.95 0.73
CA THR A 223 4.30 -18.34 0.66
C THR A 223 4.85 -18.86 1.99
N LEU A 224 4.74 -18.08 3.07
CA LEU A 224 5.32 -18.39 4.36
C LEU A 224 4.61 -19.56 5.06
N PRO A 225 5.32 -20.65 5.44
CA PRO A 225 4.69 -21.79 6.08
C PRO A 225 4.00 -21.48 7.40
N ASN A 226 4.49 -20.50 8.16
CA ASN A 226 3.89 -20.08 9.43
C ASN A 226 2.59 -19.30 9.25
N ASN A 227 2.23 -18.85 8.05
CA ASN A 227 0.98 -18.14 7.75
C ASN A 227 -0.05 -19.02 7.01
N GLU A 228 0.26 -20.30 6.76
CA GLU A 228 -0.70 -21.23 6.16
C GLU A 228 -1.95 -21.36 7.03
N LEU A 229 -3.12 -21.41 6.41
CA LEU A 229 -4.39 -21.57 7.09
C LEU A 229 -4.58 -23.05 7.44
N ILE A 230 -4.75 -23.36 8.72
CA ILE A 230 -5.13 -24.68 9.21
C ILE A 230 -6.57 -24.62 9.73
N ILE A 231 -7.47 -25.32 9.07
CA ILE A 231 -8.88 -25.48 9.46
C ILE A 231 -9.02 -26.86 10.11
N ASN A 232 -9.32 -26.90 11.41
CA ASN A 232 -9.55 -28.15 12.13
C ASN A 232 -11.05 -28.40 12.30
N GLY A 233 -11.47 -29.65 12.18
CA GLY A 233 -12.87 -30.01 12.25
C GLY A 233 -13.15 -31.50 12.10
N SER A 234 -14.27 -31.84 11.48
CA SER A 234 -14.67 -33.23 11.16
C SER A 234 -15.68 -33.23 10.01
N GLY A 235 -15.83 -34.30 9.24
CA GLY A 235 -16.83 -34.33 8.16
C GLY A 235 -16.47 -33.50 6.92
N PHE A 236 -15.19 -33.16 6.72
CA PHE A 236 -14.71 -32.57 5.46
C PHE A 236 -14.62 -33.59 4.31
N GLY A 237 -14.73 -34.88 4.62
CA GLY A 237 -14.54 -35.96 3.66
C GLY A 237 -13.07 -36.31 3.43
N GLY A 238 -12.83 -37.55 2.98
CA GLY A 238 -11.48 -38.06 2.71
C GLY A 238 -10.88 -37.63 1.37
N SER A 239 -11.64 -36.94 0.52
CA SER A 239 -11.17 -36.40 -0.76
C SER A 239 -11.33 -34.88 -0.76
N PRO A 240 -10.35 -34.13 -1.33
CA PRO A 240 -10.44 -32.68 -1.40
C PRO A 240 -11.73 -32.19 -2.05
N GLY A 241 -12.39 -31.25 -1.39
CA GLY A 241 -13.38 -30.37 -2.01
C GLY A 241 -12.76 -29.02 -2.34
N ALA A 242 -13.41 -27.93 -1.92
CA ALA A 242 -12.96 -26.56 -2.17
C ALA A 242 -13.02 -25.71 -0.91
N VAL A 243 -12.09 -24.75 -0.79
CA VAL A 243 -12.11 -23.71 0.24
C VAL A 243 -12.26 -22.37 -0.45
N PHE A 244 -13.27 -21.63 -0.01
CA PHE A 244 -13.62 -20.33 -0.55
C PHE A 244 -13.34 -19.22 0.46
N PHE A 245 -12.98 -18.05 -0.02
CA PHE A 245 -12.67 -16.85 0.75
C PHE A 245 -13.52 -15.70 0.23
N SER A 246 -14.00 -14.82 1.11
CA SER A 246 -14.55 -13.54 0.69
C SER A 246 -13.55 -12.80 -0.22
N ASN A 247 -14.01 -12.26 -1.33
CA ASN A 247 -13.15 -11.60 -2.32
C ASN A 247 -12.84 -10.14 -1.93
N ALA A 248 -11.56 -9.83 -1.74
CA ALA A 248 -11.12 -8.50 -1.34
C ALA A 248 -11.37 -7.44 -2.41
N ASP A 249 -11.28 -7.79 -3.69
CA ASP A 249 -11.33 -6.82 -4.80
C ASP A 249 -12.76 -6.24 -4.99
N ASN A 250 -13.77 -6.81 -4.33
CA ASN A 250 -15.17 -6.37 -4.40
C ASN A 250 -15.84 -6.23 -3.03
N GLY A 251 -15.06 -6.14 -1.94
CA GLY A 251 -15.60 -5.95 -0.59
C GLY A 251 -16.23 -7.20 0.04
N GLY A 252 -15.95 -8.41 -0.48
CA GLY A 252 -16.42 -9.68 0.06
C GLY A 252 -17.78 -10.11 -0.47
N SER A 253 -18.11 -9.59 -1.64
CA SER A 253 -19.44 -9.65 -2.25
C SER A 253 -19.73 -10.98 -2.93
N ASP A 254 -18.68 -11.61 -3.45
CA ASP A 254 -18.63 -13.00 -3.87
C ASP A 254 -17.51 -13.74 -3.11
N TYR A 255 -17.24 -14.96 -3.57
CA TYR A 255 -16.21 -15.81 -3.02
C TYR A 255 -15.19 -16.16 -4.09
N ILE A 256 -13.93 -16.30 -3.71
CA ILE A 256 -12.87 -16.86 -4.56
C ILE A 256 -12.35 -18.16 -3.96
N SER A 257 -11.73 -19.00 -4.77
CA SER A 257 -10.90 -20.10 -4.29
C SER A 257 -9.54 -20.07 -4.97
N SER A 258 -8.53 -20.75 -4.40
CA SER A 258 -7.29 -20.91 -5.15
C SER A 258 -7.52 -21.82 -6.34
N SER A 259 -7.22 -21.31 -7.54
CA SER A 259 -7.17 -22.08 -8.78
C SER A 259 -5.89 -22.93 -8.91
N VAL A 260 -4.99 -22.86 -7.91
CA VAL A 260 -3.65 -23.45 -7.97
C VAL A 260 -3.54 -24.63 -7.02
N ALA A 261 -3.42 -25.83 -7.61
CA ALA A 261 -3.40 -27.10 -6.88
C ALA A 261 -2.36 -27.14 -5.72
N SER A 262 -1.19 -26.52 -5.90
CA SER A 262 -0.12 -26.48 -4.89
C SER A 262 -0.45 -25.65 -3.63
N ASP A 263 -1.51 -24.84 -3.67
CA ASP A 263 -1.92 -24.09 -2.49
C ASP A 263 -2.66 -24.96 -1.48
N LEU A 264 -3.30 -26.04 -1.93
CA LEU A 264 -3.83 -27.05 -1.03
C LEU A 264 -2.69 -27.97 -0.58
N ILE A 265 -2.29 -27.84 0.69
CA ILE A 265 -1.15 -28.57 1.25
C ILE A 265 -1.57 -29.94 1.75
N SER A 266 -2.70 -30.03 2.46
CA SER A 266 -3.26 -31.31 2.90
C SER A 266 -4.76 -31.21 3.14
N TRP A 267 -5.48 -32.29 2.85
CA TRP A 267 -6.88 -32.45 3.16
C TRP A 267 -7.12 -33.81 3.83
N SER A 268 -7.94 -33.80 4.87
CA SER A 268 -8.46 -34.99 5.54
C SER A 268 -9.87 -34.68 6.05
N ASP A 269 -10.57 -35.71 6.53
CA ASP A 269 -11.90 -35.52 7.11
C ASP A 269 -11.91 -34.53 8.29
N THR A 270 -10.78 -34.37 8.99
CA THR A 270 -10.68 -33.59 10.23
C THR A 270 -9.79 -32.35 10.15
N GLN A 271 -9.05 -32.18 9.05
CA GLN A 271 -8.13 -31.05 8.91
C GLN A 271 -7.88 -30.71 7.45
N ILE A 272 -7.88 -29.40 7.16
CA ILE A 272 -7.49 -28.82 5.89
C ILE A 272 -6.35 -27.84 6.16
N ARG A 273 -5.29 -27.90 5.36
CA ARG A 273 -4.16 -26.97 5.41
C ARG A 273 -3.93 -26.40 4.01
N LEU A 274 -3.90 -25.08 3.89
CA LEU A 274 -3.76 -24.41 2.61
C LEU A 274 -3.10 -23.02 2.71
N LYS A 275 -2.59 -22.53 1.59
CA LYS A 275 -2.16 -21.13 1.42
C LYS A 275 -3.36 -20.25 1.06
N ILE A 276 -3.33 -19.01 1.52
CA ILE A 276 -4.43 -18.04 1.34
C ILE A 276 -4.21 -17.24 0.03
N PRO A 277 -5.14 -17.28 -0.94
CA PRO A 277 -5.14 -16.43 -2.16
C PRO A 277 -4.88 -14.95 -1.88
N ASP A 278 -4.23 -14.24 -2.80
CA ASP A 278 -3.94 -12.81 -2.63
C ASP A 278 -5.15 -11.89 -2.77
N GLN A 279 -6.28 -12.38 -3.31
CA GLN A 279 -7.59 -11.68 -3.29
C GLN A 279 -8.47 -12.15 -2.14
N ALA A 280 -7.96 -12.95 -1.19
CA ALA A 280 -8.74 -13.27 -0.01
C ALA A 280 -8.84 -12.03 0.88
N GLY A 281 -10.06 -11.66 1.27
CA GLY A 281 -10.34 -10.55 2.16
C GLY A 281 -10.85 -11.00 3.52
N THR A 282 -10.85 -10.07 4.48
CA THR A 282 -11.51 -10.25 5.78
C THR A 282 -12.98 -10.56 5.55
N GLY A 283 -13.44 -11.69 6.07
CA GLY A 283 -14.78 -12.19 5.76
C GLY A 283 -14.92 -13.66 6.09
N THR A 284 -15.88 -14.32 5.44
CA THR A 284 -16.17 -15.73 5.69
C THR A 284 -15.32 -16.64 4.80
N VAL A 285 -14.74 -17.67 5.42
CA VAL A 285 -14.22 -18.85 4.73
C VAL A 285 -15.31 -19.90 4.68
N LEU A 286 -15.55 -20.48 3.49
CA LEU A 286 -16.45 -21.61 3.31
C LEU A 286 -15.68 -22.86 2.91
N VAL A 287 -16.01 -23.99 3.50
CA VAL A 287 -15.48 -25.31 3.12
C VAL A 287 -16.60 -26.09 2.45
N GLN A 288 -16.36 -26.52 1.20
CA GLN A 288 -17.19 -27.47 0.49
C GLN A 288 -16.50 -28.83 0.41
N ASP A 289 -17.26 -29.91 0.55
CA ASP A 289 -16.77 -31.26 0.27
C ASP A 289 -16.59 -31.50 -1.24
N ASN A 290 -16.06 -32.66 -1.61
CA ASN A 290 -15.88 -33.04 -3.03
C ASN A 290 -17.22 -33.21 -3.80
N GLY A 291 -18.36 -33.17 -3.11
CA GLY A 291 -19.69 -33.15 -3.72
C GLY A 291 -20.22 -31.74 -3.98
N GLY A 292 -19.47 -30.69 -3.61
CA GLY A 292 -19.89 -29.29 -3.70
C GLY A 292 -20.85 -28.86 -2.58
N THR A 293 -21.03 -29.68 -1.54
CA THR A 293 -21.88 -29.33 -0.39
C THR A 293 -21.06 -28.53 0.60
N THR A 294 -21.55 -27.35 1.02
CA THR A 294 -20.93 -26.59 2.11
C THR A 294 -21.03 -27.37 3.42
N VAL A 295 -19.88 -27.76 3.96
CA VAL A 295 -19.75 -28.54 5.20
C VAL A 295 -19.31 -27.70 6.39
N GLY A 296 -18.77 -26.49 6.17
CA GLY A 296 -18.37 -25.59 7.25
C GLY A 296 -18.18 -24.14 6.79
N SER A 297 -18.30 -23.21 7.73
CA SER A 297 -18.04 -21.78 7.50
C SER A 297 -17.48 -21.11 8.76
N ILE A 298 -16.55 -20.18 8.61
CA ILE A 298 -15.93 -19.48 9.73
C ILE A 298 -15.36 -18.14 9.27
N PRO A 299 -15.51 -17.04 10.05
CA PRO A 299 -14.88 -15.77 9.70
C PRO A 299 -13.36 -15.81 9.94
N ILE A 300 -12.61 -15.10 9.09
CA ILE A 300 -11.19 -14.80 9.28
C ILE A 300 -10.96 -13.30 9.08
N THR A 301 -9.89 -12.81 9.68
CA THR A 301 -9.33 -11.48 9.39
C THR A 301 -8.12 -11.65 8.47
N ILE A 302 -8.08 -10.86 7.41
CA ILE A 302 -6.89 -10.67 6.59
C ILE A 302 -6.28 -9.34 7.00
N TYR A 303 -5.09 -9.40 7.60
CA TYR A 303 -4.39 -8.22 8.10
C TYR A 303 -3.90 -7.35 6.94
N TYR A 304 -3.17 -7.95 6.00
CA TYR A 304 -2.80 -7.36 4.72
C TYR A 304 -2.69 -8.41 3.62
N ALA A 305 -2.70 -7.97 2.37
CA ALA A 305 -2.54 -8.82 1.19
C ALA A 305 -1.29 -8.42 0.40
N VAL A 306 -0.53 -9.41 -0.08
CA VAL A 306 0.58 -9.19 -1.01
C VAL A 306 0.28 -9.85 -2.36
N ILE A 307 0.61 -9.16 -3.44
CA ILE A 307 0.41 -9.68 -4.80
C ILE A 307 1.30 -10.90 -4.97
N SER A 308 0.70 -12.01 -5.36
CA SER A 308 1.39 -13.26 -5.62
C SER A 308 1.42 -13.56 -7.11
N SER A 309 2.28 -14.50 -7.50
CA SER A 309 2.35 -15.03 -8.85
C SER A 309 2.39 -16.54 -8.77
N TYR A 310 2.33 -17.19 -9.93
CA TYR A 310 2.41 -18.64 -10.03
C TYR A 310 3.35 -19.05 -11.16
N SER A 311 4.28 -19.96 -10.86
CA SER A 311 5.24 -20.49 -11.83
C SER A 311 5.29 -22.01 -11.80
N THR A 312 5.61 -22.62 -12.95
CA THR A 312 6.14 -23.98 -13.00
C THR A 312 7.66 -23.89 -12.91
N PHE A 313 8.31 -24.94 -12.40
CA PHE A 313 9.76 -24.94 -12.22
C PHE A 313 10.41 -26.17 -12.86
N HIS A 314 11.73 -26.10 -13.07
CA HIS A 314 12.50 -27.28 -13.44
C HIS A 314 12.34 -28.34 -12.35
N ASN A 315 12.03 -29.59 -12.74
CA ASN A 315 11.69 -30.72 -11.87
C ASN A 315 10.41 -30.56 -11.01
N PHE A 316 9.70 -29.43 -11.09
CA PHE A 316 8.42 -29.21 -10.42
C PHE A 316 7.40 -28.68 -11.45
N PRO A 317 6.76 -29.57 -12.25
CA PRO A 317 5.88 -29.16 -13.34
C PRO A 317 4.56 -28.57 -12.84
N GLU A 318 4.25 -28.71 -11.55
CA GLU A 318 3.03 -28.17 -10.95
C GLU A 318 3.13 -26.66 -10.79
N LEU A 319 2.06 -25.98 -11.19
CA LEU A 319 1.93 -24.55 -11.02
C LEU A 319 1.95 -24.23 -9.51
N THR A 320 2.89 -23.38 -9.11
CA THR A 320 3.17 -23.11 -7.70
C THR A 320 3.24 -21.63 -7.40
N ARG A 321 2.64 -21.25 -6.27
CA ARG A 321 2.66 -19.87 -5.78
C ARG A 321 4.07 -19.40 -5.45
N ILE A 322 4.34 -18.16 -5.82
CA ILE A 322 5.57 -17.42 -5.56
C ILE A 322 5.23 -16.01 -5.12
N LEU A 323 6.11 -15.44 -4.32
CA LEU A 323 6.10 -14.04 -3.98
C LEU A 323 7.08 -13.28 -4.89
N PRO A 324 6.60 -12.42 -5.81
CA PRO A 324 7.48 -11.55 -6.57
C PRO A 324 8.20 -10.55 -5.66
N LYS A 325 9.46 -10.26 -5.96
CA LYS A 325 10.31 -9.37 -5.18
C LYS A 325 10.50 -8.01 -5.86
N LEU A 326 10.64 -6.95 -5.08
CA LEU A 326 11.20 -5.70 -5.60
C LEU A 326 12.68 -5.89 -5.95
N ALA A 327 13.18 -5.14 -6.91
CA ALA A 327 14.56 -5.22 -7.40
C ALA A 327 15.11 -3.82 -7.73
N ASP A 328 16.42 -3.76 -7.98
CA ASP A 328 17.07 -2.58 -8.54
C ASP A 328 16.89 -2.56 -10.06
N ASN A 329 15.96 -1.73 -10.52
CA ASN A 329 15.63 -1.55 -11.93
C ASN A 329 16.35 -0.33 -12.53
N ASN A 330 16.61 0.69 -11.73
CA ASN A 330 17.20 1.96 -12.16
C ASN A 330 18.73 2.03 -12.02
N GLY A 331 19.38 1.01 -11.47
CA GLY A 331 20.82 0.99 -11.17
C GLY A 331 21.23 1.89 -10.00
N SER A 332 20.26 2.51 -9.33
CA SER A 332 20.39 3.32 -8.10
C SER A 332 19.73 2.62 -6.91
N GLY A 333 19.50 1.31 -7.03
CA GLY A 333 19.00 0.45 -5.98
C GLY A 333 17.48 0.35 -5.89
N GLY A 334 16.72 0.76 -6.91
CA GLY A 334 15.25 0.79 -6.87
C GLY A 334 14.59 1.05 -8.22
N TYR A 335 13.48 1.78 -8.22
CA TYR A 335 12.73 2.19 -9.42
C TYR A 335 12.70 3.70 -9.54
N THR A 336 12.52 4.22 -10.74
CA THR A 336 12.43 5.67 -10.97
C THR A 336 11.18 5.99 -11.76
N PHE A 337 10.20 6.60 -11.09
CA PHE A 337 8.99 7.10 -11.73
C PHE A 337 9.32 8.35 -12.56
N ARG A 338 8.83 8.35 -13.80
CA ARG A 338 8.91 9.46 -14.75
C ARG A 338 7.51 9.92 -15.12
N TYR A 339 7.39 11.21 -15.36
CA TYR A 339 6.10 11.82 -15.65
C TYR A 339 5.92 12.02 -17.15
N ASN A 340 4.79 11.59 -17.68
CA ASN A 340 4.47 11.78 -19.09
C ASN A 340 4.46 13.27 -19.47
N ASN A 341 5.10 13.65 -20.56
CA ASN A 341 5.21 15.04 -21.06
C ASN A 341 4.81 15.20 -22.55
N ASP A 342 4.12 14.22 -23.12
CA ASP A 342 3.63 14.27 -24.50
C ASP A 342 2.30 13.51 -24.62
N VAL A 343 1.32 14.15 -25.23
CA VAL A 343 0.20 13.46 -25.86
C VAL A 343 -0.15 14.16 -27.17
N PRO A 344 -0.05 13.48 -28.33
CA PRO A 344 -0.73 13.92 -29.54
C PRO A 344 -2.26 13.94 -29.32
N ASN A 345 -2.86 15.14 -29.34
CA ASN A 345 -4.31 15.40 -29.34
C ASN A 345 -5.10 15.33 -28.00
N THR A 346 -4.47 15.57 -26.84
CA THR A 346 -5.19 15.89 -25.59
C THR A 346 -4.55 17.08 -24.84
N THR A 347 -5.18 17.56 -23.75
CA THR A 347 -4.77 18.77 -22.99
C THR A 347 -4.02 18.49 -21.68
N ASP A 348 -3.81 17.24 -21.26
CA ASP A 348 -3.40 16.96 -19.88
C ASP A 348 -2.15 16.06 -19.84
N ASP A 349 -0.96 16.65 -20.02
CA ASP A 349 0.29 15.97 -19.71
C ASP A 349 0.50 15.91 -18.19
N PHE A 350 0.97 14.78 -17.66
CA PHE A 350 1.13 14.64 -16.21
C PHE A 350 2.23 15.55 -15.69
N ALA A 351 3.35 15.64 -16.41
CA ALA A 351 4.51 16.44 -16.05
C ALA A 351 4.23 17.95 -16.01
N GLY A 352 3.31 18.45 -16.86
CA GLY A 352 2.91 19.85 -16.88
C GLY A 352 1.90 20.22 -15.78
N HIS A 353 1.22 19.24 -15.18
CA HIS A 353 0.22 19.47 -14.13
C HIS A 353 0.88 19.51 -12.74
N THR A 354 1.45 20.67 -12.38
CA THR A 354 2.26 20.85 -11.15
C THR A 354 1.58 20.39 -9.87
N ASP A 355 0.26 20.58 -9.75
CA ASP A 355 -0.47 20.20 -8.54
C ASP A 355 -0.64 18.67 -8.43
N ALA A 356 -0.80 17.99 -9.57
CA ALA A 356 -0.92 16.53 -9.63
C ALA A 356 0.44 15.87 -9.34
N VAL A 357 1.51 16.44 -9.91
CA VAL A 357 2.89 16.07 -9.58
C VAL A 357 3.15 16.23 -8.09
N ALA A 358 2.80 17.38 -7.51
CA ALA A 358 2.99 17.63 -6.08
C ALA A 358 2.20 16.63 -5.22
N ALA A 359 0.94 16.33 -5.56
CA ALA A 359 0.12 15.36 -4.85
C ALA A 359 0.68 13.93 -4.94
N PHE A 360 1.08 13.50 -6.14
CA PHE A 360 1.73 12.20 -6.34
C PHE A 360 3.04 12.10 -5.56
N GLU A 361 3.86 13.15 -5.56
CA GLU A 361 5.12 13.17 -4.81
C GLU A 361 4.91 13.09 -3.29
N ARG A 362 3.83 13.67 -2.74
CA ARG A 362 3.45 13.49 -1.33
C ARG A 362 3.12 12.03 -1.04
N ALA A 363 2.28 11.40 -1.87
CA ALA A 363 1.94 9.99 -1.75
C ALA A 363 3.18 9.07 -1.90
N LEU A 364 4.08 9.38 -2.84
CA LEU A 364 5.33 8.67 -3.04
C LEU A 364 6.23 8.76 -1.80
N ASN A 365 6.40 9.96 -1.26
CA ASN A 365 7.20 10.18 -0.06
C ASN A 365 6.60 9.51 1.19
N ASN A 366 5.28 9.38 1.26
CA ASN A 366 4.61 8.65 2.33
C ASN A 366 5.05 7.18 2.36
N TRP A 367 4.98 6.49 1.22
CA TRP A 367 5.49 5.12 1.10
C TRP A 367 6.98 5.03 1.39
N ARG A 368 7.80 5.89 0.78
CA ARG A 368 9.27 5.89 1.00
C ARG A 368 9.63 6.10 2.47
N GLY A 369 8.98 7.04 3.15
CA GLY A 369 9.24 7.37 4.56
C GLY A 369 8.75 6.30 5.52
N SER A 370 7.64 5.64 5.19
CA SER A 370 7.02 4.63 6.08
C SER A 370 7.60 3.22 5.93
N THR A 371 8.09 2.85 4.74
CA THR A 371 8.55 1.47 4.47
C THR A 371 10.01 1.40 4.03
N GLY A 372 10.63 2.53 3.71
CA GLY A 372 11.97 2.58 3.14
C GLY A 372 12.05 2.15 1.68
N VAL A 373 10.92 1.99 0.99
CA VAL A 373 10.90 1.59 -0.43
C VAL A 373 11.67 2.57 -1.30
N ASN A 374 12.59 2.04 -2.13
CA ASN A 374 13.39 2.85 -3.05
C ASN A 374 12.64 3.11 -4.36
N PHE A 375 11.57 3.87 -4.21
CA PHE A 375 10.86 4.51 -5.31
C PHE A 375 11.38 5.93 -5.44
N ASP A 376 12.18 6.17 -6.45
CA ASP A 376 12.75 7.48 -6.74
C ASP A 376 11.91 8.20 -7.80
N ARG A 377 12.11 9.52 -7.91
CA ARG A 377 11.50 10.36 -8.93
C ARG A 377 12.56 10.92 -9.87
N ASN A 378 12.24 11.05 -11.15
CA ASN A 378 13.10 11.76 -12.08
C ASN A 378 12.30 12.81 -12.87
N ASN A 379 12.73 14.07 -12.73
CA ASN A 379 12.10 15.25 -13.32
C ASN A 379 12.41 15.42 -14.83
N GLY A 380 12.88 14.36 -15.49
CA GLY A 380 12.99 14.29 -16.94
C GLY A 380 11.75 13.59 -17.49
N GLY A 381 10.80 14.38 -17.99
CA GLY A 381 9.55 13.85 -18.54
C GLY A 381 9.79 12.88 -19.71
N VAL A 382 8.80 12.03 -19.98
CA VAL A 382 8.84 11.00 -21.03
C VAL A 382 7.66 11.14 -21.99
N ALA A 383 7.91 10.95 -23.28
CA ALA A 383 6.93 11.20 -24.32
C ALA A 383 5.85 10.10 -24.45
N THR A 384 5.88 9.05 -23.63
CA THR A 384 4.96 7.91 -23.70
C THR A 384 3.85 8.04 -22.68
N ASP A 385 2.60 7.85 -23.11
CA ASP A 385 1.39 7.79 -22.27
C ASP A 385 0.86 6.35 -22.11
N ALA A 386 1.30 5.43 -22.98
CA ALA A 386 0.82 4.06 -23.01
C ALA A 386 1.41 3.21 -21.86
N PRO A 387 0.59 2.43 -21.13
CA PRO A 387 1.08 1.49 -20.12
C PRO A 387 1.68 0.28 -20.85
N ILE A 388 2.99 0.31 -21.10
CA ILE A 388 3.66 -0.70 -21.90
C ILE A 388 4.93 -1.15 -21.20
N ARG A 389 5.20 -2.45 -21.25
CA ARG A 389 6.48 -2.97 -20.77
C ARG A 389 7.65 -2.47 -21.62
N ASP A 390 8.36 -1.48 -21.11
CA ASP A 390 9.54 -0.89 -21.75
C ASP A 390 10.72 -0.61 -20.81
N GLY A 391 10.54 -0.88 -19.51
CA GLY A 391 11.54 -0.68 -18.46
C GLY A 391 11.53 0.74 -17.89
N THR A 392 10.58 1.59 -18.30
CA THR A 392 10.41 2.95 -17.80
C THR A 392 9.14 3.01 -16.96
N GLN A 393 9.27 3.37 -15.70
CA GLN A 393 8.10 3.49 -14.84
C GLN A 393 7.41 4.82 -15.13
N VAL A 394 6.24 4.79 -15.76
CA VAL A 394 5.54 6.01 -16.18
C VAL A 394 4.35 6.31 -15.28
N VAL A 395 4.21 7.58 -14.90
CA VAL A 395 2.97 8.14 -14.35
C VAL A 395 2.33 9.05 -15.39
N SER A 396 1.06 8.80 -15.71
CA SER A 396 0.35 9.53 -16.77
C SER A 396 -1.12 9.79 -16.42
N PHE A 397 -1.72 10.77 -17.10
CA PHE A 397 -3.16 10.83 -17.24
C PHE A 397 -3.60 10.02 -18.46
N ALA A 398 -4.77 9.38 -18.37
CA ALA A 398 -5.32 8.58 -19.44
C ALA A 398 -6.85 8.70 -19.52
N ASN A 399 -7.41 8.35 -20.68
CA ASN A 399 -8.84 8.13 -20.85
C ASN A 399 -9.21 6.73 -20.35
N LEU A 400 -9.20 6.55 -19.03
CA LEU A 400 -9.57 5.29 -18.39
C LEU A 400 -11.07 5.04 -18.55
N GLY A 401 -11.45 3.76 -18.70
CA GLY A 401 -12.84 3.36 -18.90
C GLY A 401 -13.78 3.85 -17.80
N ALA A 402 -15.09 3.87 -18.12
CA ALA A 402 -16.13 4.30 -17.19
C ALA A 402 -15.99 3.57 -15.86
N GLY A 403 -16.08 4.32 -14.77
CA GLY A 403 -15.94 3.75 -13.45
C GLY A 403 -14.51 3.71 -12.92
N THR A 404 -13.42 3.82 -13.69
CA THR A 404 -12.06 3.70 -13.13
C THR A 404 -11.42 5.06 -12.83
N LEU A 405 -10.76 5.23 -11.67
CA LEU A 405 -10.02 6.44 -11.30
C LEU A 405 -8.51 6.31 -11.50
N GLY A 406 -7.96 5.13 -11.19
CA GLY A 406 -6.55 4.80 -11.32
C GLY A 406 -6.35 3.38 -11.86
N VAL A 407 -5.24 3.15 -12.53
CA VAL A 407 -4.80 1.82 -12.96
C VAL A 407 -3.30 1.67 -12.68
N THR A 408 -2.93 0.56 -12.05
CA THR A 408 -1.53 0.16 -11.87
C THR A 408 -1.24 -1.10 -12.67
N ASN A 409 -0.29 -1.02 -13.60
CA ASN A 409 0.23 -2.15 -14.37
C ASN A 409 1.57 -2.60 -13.77
N LEU A 410 1.64 -3.85 -13.35
CA LEU A 410 2.82 -4.49 -12.83
C LEU A 410 3.29 -5.56 -13.81
N TYR A 411 4.52 -5.45 -14.26
CA TYR A 411 5.14 -6.43 -15.14
C TYR A 411 6.18 -7.21 -14.36
N PHE A 412 6.14 -8.53 -14.46
CA PHE A 412 7.02 -9.41 -13.71
C PHE A 412 7.80 -10.32 -14.64
N ALA A 413 9.03 -10.61 -14.23
CA ALA A 413 9.89 -11.58 -14.88
C ALA A 413 10.38 -12.63 -13.89
N GLY A 414 10.30 -13.90 -14.30
CA GLY A 414 11.07 -14.97 -13.68
C GLY A 414 12.46 -15.06 -14.32
N ARG A 415 13.53 -15.14 -13.51
CA ARG A 415 14.90 -15.40 -14.00
C ARG A 415 15.50 -16.61 -13.30
N ALA A 416 15.85 -17.64 -14.06
CA ALA A 416 16.76 -18.71 -13.65
C ALA A 416 18.20 -18.31 -14.03
N LEU A 417 19.17 -18.51 -13.15
CA LEU A 417 20.49 -17.93 -13.31
C LEU A 417 21.54 -18.98 -13.63
N ASN A 418 22.06 -18.87 -14.86
CA ASN A 418 23.43 -19.18 -15.29
C ASN A 418 24.03 -20.60 -15.15
N ASP A 419 23.24 -21.66 -15.02
CA ASP A 419 23.69 -23.02 -15.35
C ASP A 419 22.55 -24.03 -15.63
N GLY A 420 21.29 -23.60 -15.55
CA GLY A 420 20.14 -24.49 -15.70
C GLY A 420 19.76 -25.24 -14.41
N ILE A 421 20.36 -24.91 -13.25
CA ILE A 421 20.10 -25.56 -11.96
C ILE A 421 19.39 -24.60 -10.99
N CYS A 422 18.24 -24.04 -11.40
CA CYS A 422 17.34 -23.32 -10.49
C CYS A 422 16.06 -24.13 -10.29
N GLU A 423 15.87 -24.67 -9.09
CA GLU A 423 14.64 -25.37 -8.68
C GLU A 423 13.65 -24.40 -7.99
N GLN A 424 12.47 -24.91 -7.64
CA GLN A 424 11.32 -24.20 -7.03
C GLN A 424 11.67 -23.17 -5.94
N GLN A 425 12.73 -23.41 -5.17
CA GLN A 425 13.12 -22.57 -4.04
C GLN A 425 14.03 -21.39 -4.41
N ASN A 426 14.54 -21.33 -5.66
CA ASN A 426 15.63 -20.42 -6.05
C ASN A 426 15.40 -19.59 -7.34
N THR A 427 14.27 -19.76 -8.03
CA THR A 427 13.92 -18.87 -9.16
C THR A 427 13.39 -17.55 -8.61
N ARG A 428 14.10 -16.44 -8.86
CA ARG A 428 13.61 -15.12 -8.47
C ARG A 428 12.60 -14.63 -9.49
N TRP A 429 11.40 -14.33 -9.00
CA TRP A 429 10.46 -13.46 -9.69
C TRP A 429 10.59 -12.06 -9.12
N TYR A 430 10.57 -11.08 -10.01
CA TYR A 430 10.67 -9.68 -9.62
C TYR A 430 9.80 -8.80 -10.50
N ILE A 431 9.45 -7.62 -9.98
CA ILE A 431 8.77 -6.59 -10.74
C ILE A 431 9.80 -5.95 -11.68
N GLU A 432 9.64 -6.12 -12.98
CA GLU A 432 10.54 -5.57 -14.00
C GLU A 432 10.08 -4.21 -14.52
N ASP A 433 8.81 -3.86 -14.33
CA ASP A 433 8.27 -2.59 -14.78
C ASP A 433 6.97 -2.24 -14.04
N ILE A 434 6.68 -0.95 -13.90
CA ILE A 434 5.53 -0.41 -13.16
C ILE A 434 5.01 0.84 -13.87
N ASP A 435 3.78 0.79 -14.37
CA ASP A 435 3.11 1.97 -14.92
C ASP A 435 1.85 2.31 -14.12
N ILE A 436 1.66 3.60 -13.83
CA ILE A 436 0.49 4.12 -13.12
C ILE A 436 -0.22 5.13 -14.02
N GLN A 437 -1.52 4.94 -14.22
CA GLN A 437 -2.35 5.85 -14.97
C GLN A 437 -3.48 6.37 -14.10
N PHE A 438 -3.76 7.67 -14.19
CA PHE A 438 -4.90 8.29 -13.55
C PHE A 438 -5.90 8.79 -14.59
N LYS A 439 -7.19 8.80 -14.25
CA LYS A 439 -8.20 9.36 -15.13
C LYS A 439 -7.95 10.85 -15.35
N SER A 440 -7.93 11.30 -16.60
CA SER A 440 -7.81 12.73 -16.92
C SER A 440 -8.97 13.53 -16.29
N ASN A 441 -8.70 14.77 -15.88
CA ASN A 441 -9.69 15.60 -15.18
C ASN A 441 -10.90 15.90 -16.07
N ALA A 442 -10.68 16.14 -17.36
CA ALA A 442 -11.75 16.38 -18.33
C ALA A 442 -12.71 15.19 -18.45
N VAL A 443 -12.18 13.96 -18.51
CA VAL A 443 -12.98 12.73 -18.57
C VAL A 443 -13.72 12.52 -17.26
N LEU A 444 -13.03 12.65 -16.12
CA LEU A 444 -13.64 12.50 -14.79
C LEU A 444 -14.85 13.42 -14.61
N LEU A 445 -14.70 14.71 -14.96
CA LEU A 445 -15.76 15.70 -14.87
C LEU A 445 -16.93 15.36 -15.80
N SER A 446 -16.64 14.95 -17.04
CA SER A 446 -17.68 14.61 -18.01
C SER A 446 -18.49 13.37 -17.62
N GLU A 447 -17.87 12.37 -16.99
CA GLU A 447 -18.52 11.11 -16.62
C GLU A 447 -19.27 11.20 -15.30
N THR A 448 -18.71 11.91 -14.32
CA THR A 448 -19.16 11.84 -12.93
C THR A 448 -19.71 13.15 -12.39
N GLY A 449 -19.50 14.27 -13.10
CA GLY A 449 -19.77 15.62 -12.62
C GLY A 449 -18.84 16.06 -11.48
N ARG A 450 -17.74 15.33 -11.24
CA ARG A 450 -16.76 15.61 -10.19
C ARG A 450 -15.36 15.87 -10.76
N SER A 451 -14.53 16.60 -10.02
CA SER A 451 -13.14 16.87 -10.40
C SER A 451 -12.15 16.22 -9.42
N TRP A 452 -10.88 16.25 -9.78
CA TRP A 452 -9.80 15.98 -8.83
C TRP A 452 -9.61 17.15 -7.86
N ASN A 453 -9.41 16.82 -6.59
CA ASN A 453 -8.71 17.67 -5.64
C ASN A 453 -7.24 17.25 -5.61
N PHE A 454 -6.32 18.16 -5.94
CA PHE A 454 -4.87 17.93 -5.92
C PHE A 454 -4.18 18.61 -4.73
N ASP A 455 -4.86 19.54 -4.08
CA ASP A 455 -4.28 20.30 -2.98
C ASP A 455 -4.30 19.50 -1.68
N GLY A 456 -3.76 20.11 -0.62
CA GLY A 456 -3.72 19.51 0.72
C GLY A 456 -4.97 19.77 1.55
N ASP A 457 -5.98 20.46 1.02
CA ASP A 457 -7.19 20.80 1.74
C ASP A 457 -8.20 19.64 1.69
N ALA A 458 -9.24 19.72 2.52
CA ALA A 458 -10.24 18.67 2.65
C ALA A 458 -11.15 18.62 1.40
N THR A 459 -11.37 17.41 0.88
CA THR A 459 -12.14 17.20 -0.35
C THR A 459 -13.64 17.41 -0.14
N THR A 460 -14.32 18.07 -1.10
CA THR A 460 -15.77 18.26 -1.07
C THR A 460 -16.54 17.13 -1.76
N SER A 461 -17.88 17.10 -1.65
CA SER A 461 -18.72 16.08 -2.32
C SER A 461 -18.67 16.10 -3.85
N GLY A 462 -18.18 17.20 -4.42
CA GLY A 462 -17.94 17.37 -5.85
C GLY A 462 -16.56 16.89 -6.31
N GLU A 463 -15.76 16.32 -5.43
CA GLU A 463 -14.34 16.04 -5.70
C GLU A 463 -13.93 14.63 -5.25
N PHE A 464 -12.89 14.12 -5.90
CA PHE A 464 -12.11 12.97 -5.45
C PHE A 464 -10.73 13.45 -5.02
N ASP A 465 -10.21 12.93 -3.91
CA ASP A 465 -8.85 13.24 -3.47
C ASP A 465 -7.82 12.50 -4.33
N PHE A 466 -7.04 13.23 -5.11
CA PHE A 466 -6.03 12.64 -5.98
C PHE A 466 -4.91 11.97 -5.18
N GLU A 467 -4.47 12.58 -4.07
CA GLU A 467 -3.40 12.03 -3.23
C GLU A 467 -3.78 10.67 -2.64
N SER A 468 -5.02 10.50 -2.19
CA SER A 468 -5.55 9.22 -1.72
C SER A 468 -5.50 8.13 -2.79
N VAL A 469 -5.97 8.45 -4.01
CA VAL A 469 -5.92 7.48 -5.13
C VAL A 469 -4.48 7.18 -5.53
N ALA A 470 -3.60 8.19 -5.58
CA ALA A 470 -2.18 7.99 -5.83
C ALA A 470 -1.51 7.11 -4.77
N LEU A 471 -1.84 7.29 -3.49
CA LEU A 471 -1.32 6.49 -2.39
C LEU A 471 -1.77 5.02 -2.50
N HIS A 472 -3.01 4.78 -2.94
CA HIS A 472 -3.55 3.44 -3.23
C HIS A 472 -2.84 2.76 -4.41
N GLU A 473 -2.75 3.44 -5.55
CA GLU A 473 -2.07 2.90 -6.74
C GLU A 473 -0.57 2.63 -6.45
N LEU A 474 0.07 3.46 -5.63
CA LEU A 474 1.45 3.21 -5.16
C LEU A 474 1.55 2.00 -4.23
N GLY A 475 0.48 1.63 -3.50
CA GLY A 475 0.43 0.38 -2.75
C GLY A 475 0.46 -0.84 -3.66
N HIS A 476 -0.29 -0.82 -4.76
CA HIS A 476 -0.16 -1.83 -5.81
C HIS A 476 1.24 -1.83 -6.43
N ALA A 477 1.82 -0.66 -6.74
CA ALA A 477 3.19 -0.54 -7.21
C ALA A 477 4.21 -1.18 -6.24
N HIS A 478 3.99 -1.03 -4.93
CA HIS A 478 4.80 -1.62 -3.89
C HIS A 478 4.62 -3.15 -3.78
N GLY A 479 3.52 -3.70 -4.31
CA GLY A 479 3.21 -5.12 -4.35
C GLY A 479 2.08 -5.55 -3.41
N LEU A 480 1.24 -4.62 -2.95
CA LEU A 480 0.11 -4.92 -2.07
C LEU A 480 -1.16 -5.25 -2.87
N GLY A 481 -1.95 -6.19 -2.37
CA GLY A 481 -3.31 -6.48 -2.86
C GLY A 481 -4.37 -5.71 -2.07
N HIS A 482 -5.64 -5.83 -2.48
CA HIS A 482 -6.76 -5.26 -1.73
C HIS A 482 -7.03 -6.01 -0.42
N VAL A 483 -7.60 -5.29 0.55
CA VAL A 483 -8.17 -5.84 1.78
C VAL A 483 -9.60 -5.35 2.01
N ILE A 484 -10.33 -6.06 2.88
CA ILE A 484 -11.65 -5.65 3.37
C ILE A 484 -11.48 -5.10 4.79
N ALA A 485 -11.10 -3.83 4.89
CA ALA A 485 -10.97 -3.10 6.15
C ALA A 485 -12.14 -2.13 6.40
N SER A 486 -12.20 -1.56 7.60
CA SER A 486 -12.92 -0.29 7.77
C SER A 486 -12.26 0.76 6.88
N SER A 487 -13.03 1.72 6.36
CA SER A 487 -12.64 2.73 5.34
C SER A 487 -11.53 3.72 5.74
N SER A 488 -10.58 3.29 6.55
CA SER A 488 -9.40 4.00 7.04
C SER A 488 -8.09 3.40 6.53
N GLU A 489 -8.14 2.26 5.84
CA GLU A 489 -6.98 1.66 5.18
C GLU A 489 -6.98 2.08 3.70
N VAL A 490 -5.85 2.58 3.23
CA VAL A 490 -5.60 2.96 1.85
C VAL A 490 -5.80 1.78 0.92
N MET A 491 -5.37 0.57 1.30
CA MET A 491 -5.55 -0.66 0.52
C MET A 491 -6.92 -1.31 0.72
N HIS A 492 -7.83 -0.67 1.46
CA HIS A 492 -9.24 -1.01 1.31
C HIS A 492 -9.59 -0.92 -0.16
N TYR A 493 -10.37 -1.89 -0.65
CA TYR A 493 -10.68 -1.98 -2.07
C TYR A 493 -11.21 -0.66 -2.64
N ALA A 494 -11.76 0.24 -1.79
CA ALA A 494 -12.50 1.44 -2.15
C ALA A 494 -12.17 2.81 -1.53
N ILE A 495 -12.19 3.84 -2.41
CA ILE A 495 -11.97 5.27 -2.15
C ILE A 495 -13.06 6.10 -2.82
N GLY A 496 -14.01 6.59 -2.01
CA GLY A 496 -15.09 7.44 -2.49
C GLY A 496 -14.77 8.91 -2.72
N PRO A 497 -15.68 9.68 -3.34
CA PRO A 497 -15.63 11.15 -3.29
C PRO A 497 -15.74 11.67 -1.86
N ALA A 498 -15.19 12.86 -1.61
CA ALA A 498 -15.11 13.48 -0.27
C ALA A 498 -14.44 12.61 0.81
N THR A 499 -13.50 11.74 0.40
CA THR A 499 -12.73 10.89 1.30
C THR A 499 -11.25 11.22 1.17
N ASP A 500 -10.63 11.66 2.26
CA ASP A 500 -9.21 11.98 2.34
C ASP A 500 -8.47 10.88 3.13
N MET A 501 -7.82 9.96 2.41
CA MET A 501 -6.97 8.88 2.92
C MET A 501 -5.51 9.08 2.51
N ARG A 502 -4.86 10.07 3.14
CA ARG A 502 -3.49 10.49 2.83
C ARG A 502 -2.42 9.94 3.79
N SER A 503 -2.78 8.97 4.62
CA SER A 503 -1.91 8.36 5.64
C SER A 503 -1.97 6.84 5.54
N LEU A 504 -0.81 6.18 5.63
CA LEU A 504 -0.73 4.73 5.70
C LEU A 504 -1.06 4.25 7.12
N SER A 505 -1.83 3.18 7.23
CA SER A 505 -2.07 2.45 8.47
C SER A 505 -0.95 1.46 8.77
N SER A 506 -0.99 0.84 9.95
CA SER A 506 -0.02 -0.19 10.33
C SER A 506 -0.06 -1.42 9.41
N SER A 507 -1.22 -1.73 8.84
CA SER A 507 -1.38 -2.82 7.86
C SER A 507 -0.52 -2.56 6.63
N GLU A 508 -0.63 -1.38 6.03
CA GLU A 508 0.15 -1.02 4.84
C GLU A 508 1.64 -0.89 5.14
N THR A 509 2.02 -0.26 6.25
CA THR A 509 3.44 -0.08 6.59
C THR A 509 4.12 -1.40 6.91
N ASN A 510 3.41 -2.34 7.56
CA ASN A 510 3.91 -3.70 7.80
C ASN A 510 4.00 -4.53 6.52
N ALA A 511 3.00 -4.43 5.64
CA ALA A 511 3.04 -5.10 4.33
C ALA A 511 4.20 -4.60 3.46
N GLY A 512 4.38 -3.29 3.37
CA GLY A 512 5.50 -2.70 2.63
C GLY A 512 6.86 -3.04 3.24
N SER A 513 6.98 -3.04 4.57
CA SER A 513 8.21 -3.47 5.27
C SER A 513 8.53 -4.95 5.02
N TYR A 514 7.51 -5.82 4.99
CA TYR A 514 7.66 -7.21 4.62
C TYR A 514 8.18 -7.36 3.18
N LEU A 515 7.55 -6.69 2.21
CA LEU A 515 7.98 -6.70 0.81
C LEU A 515 9.39 -6.12 0.61
N MET A 516 9.76 -5.10 1.39
CA MET A 516 11.12 -4.58 1.44
C MET A 516 12.12 -5.62 1.94
N SER A 517 11.81 -6.31 3.05
CA SER A 517 12.67 -7.37 3.58
C SER A 517 12.90 -8.49 2.57
N GLU A 518 11.89 -8.81 1.77
CA GLU A 518 11.96 -9.80 0.68
C GLU A 518 12.74 -9.28 -0.54
N GLY A 519 12.66 -7.98 -0.83
CA GLY A 519 13.31 -7.32 -1.96
C GLY A 519 14.81 -7.05 -1.78
N ILE A 520 15.24 -6.76 -0.55
CA ILE A 520 16.66 -6.55 -0.18
C ILE A 520 17.43 -7.88 -0.01
N ALA A 521 16.73 -8.98 0.27
CA ALA A 521 17.34 -10.29 0.41
C ALA A 521 18.03 -10.71 -0.90
N THR A 522 19.26 -11.21 -0.80
CA THR A 522 20.03 -11.72 -1.96
C THR A 522 19.86 -13.24 -2.07
N PRO A 523 18.97 -13.77 -2.93
CA PRO A 523 18.87 -15.22 -3.12
C PRO A 523 20.17 -15.83 -3.68
N PRO A 524 20.48 -17.09 -3.32
CA PRO A 524 21.74 -17.77 -3.66
C PRO A 524 22.05 -17.84 -5.16
N CYS A 525 21.01 -17.83 -6.01
CA CYS A 525 21.18 -17.93 -7.45
C CYS A 525 21.46 -16.58 -8.14
N LEU A 526 21.49 -15.44 -7.43
CA LEU A 526 21.66 -14.13 -8.07
C LEU A 526 23.02 -13.88 -8.74
N ALA A 527 23.15 -14.22 -10.02
CA ALA A 527 24.09 -13.56 -10.93
C ALA A 527 23.57 -12.15 -11.27
N THR A 528 23.86 -11.20 -10.38
CA THR A 528 24.04 -9.74 -10.59
C THR A 528 23.00 -8.91 -11.36
N ASN A 529 21.89 -9.46 -11.85
CA ASN A 529 20.90 -8.68 -12.63
C ASN A 529 19.45 -9.26 -12.59
N PRO A 530 18.43 -8.52 -12.14
CA PRO A 530 18.58 -7.27 -11.42
C PRO A 530 19.16 -7.54 -10.02
N SER A 531 19.91 -6.55 -9.51
CA SER A 531 20.36 -6.57 -8.13
C SER A 531 19.15 -6.52 -7.19
N PRO A 532 19.26 -6.99 -5.93
CA PRO A 532 18.29 -6.68 -4.90
C PRO A 532 18.01 -5.18 -4.80
N MET A 533 16.79 -4.82 -4.41
CA MET A 533 16.49 -3.44 -4.05
C MET A 533 17.35 -3.03 -2.84
N THR A 534 17.57 -1.72 -2.69
CA THR A 534 18.19 -1.12 -1.50
C THR A 534 17.15 -0.24 -0.81
N VAL A 535 17.37 0.09 0.46
CA VAL A 535 16.50 1.04 1.18
C VAL A 535 16.73 2.45 0.63
N ALA A 536 15.67 3.23 0.46
CA ALA A 536 15.76 4.63 0.05
C ALA A 536 16.67 5.43 0.99
N SER A 537 17.67 6.11 0.45
CA SER A 537 18.52 7.02 1.23
C SER A 537 17.83 8.36 1.47
N GLY A 538 17.81 8.85 2.70
CA GLY A 538 17.55 10.28 2.99
C GLY A 538 16.14 10.67 3.42
N LEU A 539 15.28 9.73 3.84
CA LEU A 539 14.04 10.06 4.54
C LEU A 539 14.11 9.48 5.95
N LEU A 540 14.44 10.33 6.92
CA LEU A 540 14.14 10.04 8.32
C LEU A 540 12.64 10.33 8.54
N PRO A 541 11.95 9.61 9.44
CA PRO A 541 10.53 9.84 9.77
C PRO A 541 10.21 11.31 10.09
N ILE A 542 11.20 12.07 10.58
CA ILE A 542 11.18 13.52 10.62
C ILE A 542 12.46 14.09 10.01
N GLU A 543 12.30 15.17 9.23
CA GLU A 543 13.41 16.01 8.81
C GLU A 543 13.56 17.19 9.78
N LEU A 544 14.25 16.95 10.90
CA LEU A 544 14.51 17.97 11.92
C LEU A 544 15.59 18.95 11.44
N LEU A 545 15.23 20.22 11.25
CA LEU A 545 16.18 21.26 10.85
C LEU A 545 17.08 21.69 12.01
N PHE A 546 16.49 21.96 13.17
CA PHE A 546 17.23 22.27 14.39
C PHE A 546 16.41 21.96 15.65
N PHE A 547 17.11 21.74 16.76
CA PHE A 547 16.56 21.74 18.11
C PHE A 547 17.57 22.43 19.05
N GLU A 548 17.16 23.55 19.62
CA GLU A 548 18.01 24.43 20.40
C GLU A 548 17.39 24.78 21.76
N GLY A 549 18.23 25.19 22.71
CA GLY A 549 17.81 25.57 24.05
C GLY A 549 18.62 26.73 24.60
N LYS A 550 17.94 27.68 25.24
CA LYS A 550 18.58 28.89 25.80
C LYS A 550 17.99 29.24 27.16
N ALA A 551 18.86 29.42 28.15
CA ALA A 551 18.47 30.00 29.44
C ALA A 551 18.05 31.46 29.25
N GLN A 552 16.87 31.81 29.75
CA GLN A 552 16.30 33.16 29.73
C GLN A 552 15.65 33.47 31.07
N GLY A 553 16.29 34.34 31.86
CA GLY A 553 15.83 34.67 33.21
C GLY A 553 15.74 33.43 34.08
N GLU A 554 14.54 33.16 34.61
CA GLU A 554 14.26 32.01 35.47
C GLU A 554 13.80 30.74 34.71
N SER A 555 14.05 30.64 33.41
CA SER A 555 13.55 29.55 32.57
C SER A 555 14.55 29.13 31.48
N VAL A 556 14.30 27.99 30.86
CA VAL A 556 14.97 27.57 29.62
C VAL A 556 13.93 27.50 28.51
N VAL A 557 14.18 28.24 27.42
CA VAL A 557 13.35 28.22 26.21
C VAL A 557 13.97 27.24 25.22
N LEU A 558 13.17 26.30 24.74
CA LEU A 558 13.54 25.29 23.76
C LEU A 558 12.77 25.56 22.47
N ASN A 559 13.46 25.61 21.34
CA ASN A 559 12.85 25.78 20.02
C ASN A 559 13.29 24.64 19.10
N TRP A 560 12.38 24.15 18.27
CA TRP A 560 12.73 23.27 17.15
C TRP A 560 11.90 23.58 15.92
N GLN A 561 12.44 23.16 14.78
CA GLN A 561 11.80 23.30 13.48
C GLN A 561 11.95 22.02 12.68
N THR A 562 10.87 21.59 12.05
CA THR A 562 10.82 20.45 11.12
C THR A 562 10.60 20.95 9.70
N ALA A 563 11.30 20.36 8.74
CA ALA A 563 11.04 20.54 7.31
C ALA A 563 9.90 19.62 6.85
N ALA A 564 9.88 18.40 7.37
CA ALA A 564 8.81 17.44 7.18
C ALA A 564 8.58 16.58 8.42
N GLU A 565 7.35 16.12 8.59
CA GLU A 565 6.92 15.17 9.60
C GLU A 565 6.12 14.05 8.95
N MET A 566 6.43 12.81 9.33
CA MET A 566 5.78 11.61 8.82
C MET A 566 5.24 10.81 9.99
N ASN A 567 3.93 10.54 9.99
CA ASN A 567 3.19 9.78 11.01
C ASN A 567 3.36 10.27 12.47
N ASN A 568 3.80 11.52 12.68
CA ASN A 568 4.12 12.07 13.99
C ASN A 568 2.85 12.42 14.78
N ASP A 569 2.44 11.56 15.71
CA ASP A 569 1.35 11.81 16.65
C ASP A 569 1.76 12.93 17.63
N PHE A 570 2.92 12.79 18.27
CA PHE A 570 3.45 13.82 19.16
C PHE A 570 4.96 13.76 19.37
N PHE A 571 5.53 14.93 19.68
CA PHE A 571 6.85 15.03 20.26
C PHE A 571 6.81 14.82 21.77
N THR A 572 7.69 13.97 22.29
CA THR A 572 7.99 13.90 23.72
C THR A 572 9.27 14.68 23.99
N LEU A 573 9.15 15.72 24.82
CA LEU A 573 10.28 16.46 25.35
C LEU A 573 10.66 15.91 26.73
N GLU A 574 11.92 15.59 26.93
CA GLU A 574 12.44 15.08 28.21
C GLU A 574 13.64 15.89 28.69
N ARG A 575 13.88 15.87 30.00
CA ARG A 575 15.03 16.51 30.66
C ARG A 575 15.79 15.54 31.54
N SER A 576 17.10 15.74 31.62
CA SER A 576 18.01 14.99 32.48
C SER A 576 19.03 15.92 33.15
N ALA A 577 19.45 15.57 34.36
CA ALA A 577 20.55 16.24 35.08
C ALA A 577 21.94 15.68 34.67
N ASP A 578 21.97 14.43 34.22
CA ASP A 578 23.20 13.65 33.99
C ASP A 578 23.38 13.17 32.54
N GLY A 579 22.37 13.42 31.70
CA GLY A 579 22.32 12.99 30.30
C GLY A 579 22.10 11.49 30.13
N ARG A 580 21.70 10.77 31.18
CA ARG A 580 21.45 9.32 31.17
C ARG A 580 20.01 9.01 31.53
N THR A 581 19.53 9.54 32.64
CA THR A 581 18.16 9.33 33.10
C THR A 581 17.32 10.53 32.71
N PHE A 582 16.44 10.31 31.72
CA PHE A 582 15.53 11.33 31.19
C PHE A 582 14.17 11.21 31.84
N GLN A 583 13.61 12.35 32.24
CA GLN A 583 12.25 12.48 32.76
C GLN A 583 11.42 13.28 31.75
N PRO A 584 10.19 12.84 31.42
CA PRO A 584 9.32 13.57 30.52
C PRO A 584 8.95 14.95 31.11
N LEU A 585 9.01 15.97 30.26
CA LEU A 585 8.55 17.33 30.56
C LEU A 585 7.18 17.60 29.95
N ALA A 586 7.01 17.25 28.68
CA ALA A 586 5.79 17.51 27.94
C ALA A 586 5.64 16.59 26.73
N GLN A 587 4.39 16.39 26.33
CA GLN A 587 4.03 15.92 25.01
C GLN A 587 3.46 17.11 24.22
N ILE A 588 4.00 17.34 23.03
CA ILE A 588 3.57 18.41 22.14
C ILE A 588 3.01 17.73 20.88
N PRO A 589 1.73 17.95 20.53
CA PRO A 589 1.15 17.35 19.32
C PRO A 589 2.02 17.62 18.09
N GLY A 590 2.28 16.55 17.33
CA GLY A 590 2.93 16.62 16.03
C GLY A 590 1.97 17.16 14.97
N ALA A 591 2.45 17.30 13.75
CA ALA A 591 1.60 17.65 12.61
C ALA A 591 0.96 16.43 11.93
N GLY A 592 1.16 15.20 12.45
CA GLY A 592 0.81 13.97 11.76
C GLY A 592 1.69 13.77 10.54
N ASN A 593 1.18 14.18 9.38
CA ASN A 593 1.92 14.26 8.12
C ASN A 593 2.03 15.72 7.69
N SER A 594 3.25 16.23 7.53
CA SER A 594 3.51 17.60 7.09
C SER A 594 4.71 17.66 6.18
N HIS A 595 4.57 18.34 5.05
CA HIS A 595 5.68 18.73 4.16
C HIS A 595 5.93 20.25 4.17
N THR A 596 5.34 20.94 5.14
CA THR A 596 5.52 22.38 5.35
C THR A 596 6.32 22.63 6.62
N LEU A 597 7.11 23.70 6.63
CA LEU A 597 7.90 24.10 7.80
C LEU A 597 7.01 24.28 9.04
N ARG A 598 7.29 23.53 10.10
CA ARG A 598 6.61 23.70 11.39
C ARG A 598 7.59 24.21 12.45
N ASN A 599 7.12 25.19 13.22
CA ASN A 599 7.89 25.81 14.29
C ASN A 599 7.25 25.48 15.62
N TYR A 600 8.08 25.02 16.56
CA TYR A 600 7.64 24.64 17.88
C TYR A 600 8.48 25.32 18.95
N GLN A 601 7.84 25.56 20.10
CA GLN A 601 8.49 26.13 21.27
C GLN A 601 7.96 25.49 22.55
N TYR A 602 8.86 25.25 23.50
CA TYR A 602 8.52 24.87 24.86
C TYR A 602 9.34 25.68 25.87
N ILE A 603 8.71 26.08 26.98
CA ILE A 603 9.37 26.82 28.06
C ILE A 603 9.42 25.95 29.30
N ASP A 604 10.63 25.51 29.67
CA ASP A 604 10.89 24.90 30.96
C ASP A 604 11.00 25.98 32.03
N LYS A 605 9.95 26.10 32.85
CA LYS A 605 9.82 27.12 33.91
C LYS A 605 10.55 26.77 35.21
N ALA A 606 11.04 25.55 35.34
CA ALA A 606 11.74 25.09 36.54
C ALA A 606 12.96 24.24 36.16
N PRO A 607 13.90 24.78 35.36
CA PRO A 607 15.12 24.09 34.98
C PRO A 607 15.96 23.78 36.22
N LEU A 608 16.70 22.68 36.17
CA LEU A 608 17.57 22.26 37.26
C LEU A 608 18.74 23.23 37.39
N PRO A 609 19.17 23.59 38.62
CA PRO A 609 20.41 24.32 38.80
C PRO A 609 21.59 23.55 38.19
N GLY A 610 22.41 24.24 37.40
CA GLY A 610 23.54 23.66 36.70
C GLY A 610 23.14 23.01 35.36
N ASN A 611 23.50 21.74 35.17
CA ASN A 611 23.39 21.08 33.87
C ASN A 611 21.97 20.57 33.59
N ASN A 612 21.42 20.93 32.43
CA ASN A 612 20.18 20.39 31.90
C ASN A 612 20.43 19.81 30.51
N TYR A 613 20.10 18.55 30.32
CA TYR A 613 20.10 17.88 29.02
C TYR A 613 18.67 17.68 28.58
N TYR A 614 18.32 18.13 27.39
CA TYR A 614 17.00 17.98 26.80
C TYR A 614 17.07 17.04 25.60
N ARG A 615 16.07 16.16 25.51
CA ARG A 615 15.90 15.23 24.39
C ARG A 615 14.52 15.42 23.78
N LEU A 616 14.49 15.48 22.46
CA LEU A 616 13.29 15.51 21.65
C LEU A 616 13.13 14.13 20.99
N SER A 617 11.99 13.50 21.22
CA SER A 617 11.60 12.26 20.56
C SER A 617 10.30 12.43 19.82
N GLN A 618 10.17 11.79 18.68
CA GLN A 618 8.89 11.59 18.01
C GLN A 618 8.23 10.31 18.55
N THR A 619 6.91 10.32 18.59
CA THR A 619 6.09 9.12 18.75
C THR A 619 5.06 9.11 17.64
N ASP A 620 5.05 8.01 16.91
CA ASP A 620 4.15 7.79 15.78
C ASP A 620 2.80 7.29 16.26
N TYR A 621 1.79 7.32 15.38
CA TYR A 621 0.44 6.81 15.69
C TYR A 621 0.42 5.32 16.05
N ASP A 622 1.43 4.55 15.64
CA ASP A 622 1.61 3.14 16.00
C ASP A 622 2.33 2.93 17.36
N GLY A 623 2.75 4.03 18.02
CA GLY A 623 3.51 4.02 19.26
C GLY A 623 5.01 3.85 19.10
N THR A 624 5.53 3.74 17.88
CA THR A 624 6.96 3.71 17.59
C THR A 624 7.60 5.02 18.04
N ARG A 625 8.77 4.92 18.68
CA ARG A 625 9.45 6.06 19.28
C ARG A 625 10.88 6.20 18.76
N SER A 626 11.20 7.35 18.17
CA SER A 626 12.53 7.71 17.69
C SER A 626 13.07 8.95 18.39
N ILE A 627 14.39 9.10 18.47
CA ILE A 627 15.05 10.28 19.05
C ILE A 627 15.50 11.18 17.90
N GLU A 628 14.95 12.37 17.84
CA GLU A 628 15.18 13.32 16.74
C GLU A 628 16.21 14.38 17.10
N GLY A 629 16.21 14.84 18.36
CA GLY A 629 17.03 15.97 18.78
C GLY A 629 17.57 15.84 20.20
N PHE A 630 18.74 16.43 20.43
CA PHE A 630 19.33 16.55 21.76
C PHE A 630 20.00 17.90 21.93
N VAL A 631 19.74 18.59 23.04
CA VAL A 631 20.39 19.86 23.36
C VAL A 631 20.76 19.93 24.83
N PHE A 632 21.84 20.65 25.15
CA PHE A 632 22.27 20.92 26.50
C PHE A 632 22.15 22.40 26.82
N VAL A 633 21.67 22.69 28.02
CA VAL A 633 21.59 24.04 28.56
C VAL A 633 22.10 24.03 29.99
N HIS A 634 23.06 24.90 30.29
CA HIS A 634 23.43 25.18 31.66
C HIS A 634 22.56 26.32 32.20
N TYR A 635 21.94 26.12 33.35
CA TYR A 635 21.02 27.07 33.97
C TYR A 635 21.54 27.51 35.35
N GLY A 636 21.79 28.81 35.49
CA GLY A 636 22.41 29.44 36.67
C GLY A 636 23.76 30.10 36.35
N HIS A 637 24.18 31.05 37.21
CA HIS A 637 25.52 31.66 37.14
C HIS A 637 26.52 30.82 37.95
N PRO A 638 27.59 30.29 37.34
CA PRO A 638 28.61 29.57 38.07
C PRO A 638 29.61 30.57 38.65
N GLU A 639 29.43 31.03 39.89
CA GLU A 639 30.47 31.83 40.55
C GLU A 639 31.77 31.05 40.82
N ASN A 640 31.83 29.74 40.51
CA ASN A 640 32.94 28.86 40.88
C ASN A 640 33.51 27.95 39.75
N VAL A 641 33.18 28.17 38.46
CA VAL A 641 33.70 27.32 37.36
C VAL A 641 34.73 28.08 36.52
N ARG A 642 35.99 27.64 36.55
CA ARG A 642 37.11 28.30 35.84
C ARG A 642 37.15 28.02 34.34
N LEU A 643 36.74 26.84 33.87
CA LEU A 643 36.67 26.50 32.45
C LEU A 643 35.37 25.74 32.16
N ARG A 644 34.63 26.18 31.16
CA ARG A 644 33.40 25.55 30.67
C ARG A 644 33.38 25.56 29.15
N ALA A 645 32.83 24.49 28.57
CA ALA A 645 32.58 24.35 27.15
C ALA A 645 31.12 23.89 26.97
N ASP A 646 30.41 24.46 26.00
CA ASP A 646 29.03 24.04 25.69
C ASP A 646 29.03 22.65 25.03
N ASN A 647 28.16 21.74 25.50
CA ASN A 647 28.27 20.31 25.19
C ASN A 647 26.91 19.59 25.33
N PRO A 648 26.37 18.84 24.33
CA PRO A 648 27.03 18.37 23.12
C PRO A 648 26.98 19.31 21.92
N LEU A 649 28.02 19.21 21.10
CA LEU A 649 28.20 20.00 19.88
C LEU A 649 27.55 19.30 18.69
N GLY A 650 26.50 19.92 18.15
CA GLY A 650 25.91 19.60 16.84
C GLY A 650 26.24 20.62 15.74
N HIS A 651 27.11 21.61 16.03
CA HIS A 651 27.43 22.73 15.14
C HIS A 651 28.95 22.90 14.92
N SER A 652 29.31 23.81 14.02
CA SER A 652 30.67 24.14 13.57
C SER A 652 31.55 24.87 14.59
N ARG A 653 30.95 25.40 15.67
CA ARG A 653 31.63 26.23 16.66
C ARG A 653 31.32 25.78 18.09
N LEU A 654 32.31 25.93 18.95
CA LEU A 654 32.23 25.65 20.38
C LEU A 654 32.38 26.94 21.18
N SER A 655 31.34 27.29 21.93
CA SER A 655 31.38 28.35 22.93
C SER A 655 32.10 27.87 24.21
N VAL A 656 33.12 28.62 24.60
CA VAL A 656 33.98 28.36 25.77
C VAL A 656 33.92 29.55 26.70
N TYR A 657 33.66 29.29 27.97
CA TYR A 657 33.78 30.27 29.05
C TYR A 657 35.02 29.98 29.91
N TYR A 658 35.80 31.01 30.20
CA TYR A 658 37.00 30.93 31.03
C TYR A 658 37.04 32.08 32.05
N GLN A 659 37.15 31.73 33.33
CA GLN A 659 37.37 32.72 34.40
C GLN A 659 38.88 32.88 34.60
N SER A 660 39.40 34.08 34.34
CA SER A 660 40.82 34.38 34.55
C SER A 660 41.01 35.30 35.76
N GLU A 661 42.04 35.01 36.56
CA GLU A 661 42.42 35.81 37.74
C GLU A 661 43.32 36.99 37.38
N SER A 662 43.86 37.03 36.15
CA SER A 662 44.71 38.12 35.69
C SER A 662 44.78 38.14 34.16
N PRO A 663 44.96 39.30 33.51
CA PRO A 663 45.03 39.35 32.06
C PRO A 663 46.23 38.55 31.52
N GLY A 664 46.04 37.81 30.43
CA GLY A 664 47.14 37.10 29.78
C GLY A 664 46.73 36.01 28.79
N ALA A 665 47.74 35.42 28.14
CA ALA A 665 47.51 34.43 27.10
C ALA A 665 47.09 33.08 27.68
N VAL A 666 45.98 32.54 27.17
CA VAL A 666 45.44 31.22 27.50
C VAL A 666 45.62 30.31 26.30
N GLY A 667 46.39 29.23 26.48
CA GLY A 667 46.51 28.16 25.50
C GLY A 667 45.37 27.18 25.64
N LEU A 668 44.63 26.93 24.56
CA LEU A 668 43.53 25.97 24.52
C LEU A 668 43.94 24.78 23.65
N GLN A 669 43.71 23.56 24.11
CA GLN A 669 44.04 22.34 23.37
C GLN A 669 42.90 21.35 23.45
N PHE A 670 42.57 20.74 22.32
CA PHE A 670 41.74 19.55 22.30
C PHE A 670 42.57 18.30 22.16
N PHE A 671 42.25 17.28 22.94
CA PHE A 671 42.77 15.94 22.75
C PHE A 671 41.65 14.88 22.72
N ASN A 672 41.87 13.85 21.92
CA ASN A 672 40.97 12.70 21.82
C ASN A 672 41.23 11.69 22.97
N LEU A 673 40.47 10.59 23.00
CA LEU A 673 40.62 9.53 24.01
C LEU A 673 41.99 8.83 24.01
N ALA A 674 42.73 8.88 22.89
CA ALA A 674 44.10 8.36 22.80
C ALA A 674 45.15 9.37 23.31
N GLY A 675 44.73 10.54 23.82
CA GLY A 675 45.62 11.62 24.26
C GLY A 675 46.28 12.40 23.13
N GLN A 676 45.88 12.17 21.88
CA GLN A 676 46.42 12.90 20.73
C GLN A 676 45.78 14.27 20.66
N VAL A 677 46.60 15.32 20.52
CA VAL A 677 46.11 16.69 20.35
C VAL A 677 45.60 16.88 18.92
N VAL A 678 44.32 17.19 18.79
CA VAL A 678 43.60 17.30 17.52
C VAL A 678 43.33 18.74 17.09
N ALA A 679 43.37 19.70 18.03
CA ALA A 679 43.26 21.12 17.74
C ALA A 679 43.94 21.97 18.83
N ARG A 680 44.38 23.18 18.48
CA ARG A 680 45.00 24.14 19.40
C ARG A 680 44.57 25.56 19.07
N TRP A 681 44.30 26.35 20.10
CA TRP A 681 44.05 27.78 20.00
C TRP A 681 44.86 28.54 21.04
N ARG A 682 45.00 29.84 20.81
CA ARG A 682 45.57 30.77 21.78
C ARG A 682 44.68 31.99 21.85
N GLN A 683 44.14 32.26 23.03
CA GLN A 683 43.27 33.39 23.30
C GLN A 683 43.95 34.35 24.28
N GLN A 684 43.50 35.60 24.30
CA GLN A 684 43.88 36.56 25.34
C GLN A 684 42.70 36.70 26.30
N ALA A 685 42.95 36.46 27.57
CA ALA A 685 41.97 36.66 28.63
C ALA A 685 42.19 38.02 29.31
N GLU A 686 41.09 38.67 29.69
CA GLU A 686 41.05 39.75 30.67
C GLU A 686 40.76 39.19 32.07
N GLU A 687 41.04 39.96 33.12
CA GLU A 687 40.63 39.61 34.48
C GLU A 687 39.11 39.51 34.56
N GLY A 688 38.58 38.40 35.06
CA GLY A 688 37.15 38.12 35.08
C GLY A 688 36.71 37.04 34.09
N GLY A 689 35.44 37.09 33.70
CA GLY A 689 34.81 36.13 32.80
C GLY A 689 35.11 36.42 31.33
N ASN A 690 35.58 35.42 30.61
CA ASN A 690 35.90 35.50 29.18
C ASN A 690 35.05 34.49 28.41
N GLN A 691 34.57 34.86 27.22
CA GLN A 691 33.83 33.96 26.33
C GLN A 691 34.45 33.95 24.93
N TRP A 692 34.68 32.75 24.38
CA TRP A 692 35.29 32.55 23.06
C TRP A 692 34.52 31.52 22.23
N GLU A 693 34.51 31.70 20.92
CA GLU A 693 33.96 30.76 19.94
C GLU A 693 35.10 30.06 19.18
N LEU A 694 35.27 28.76 19.41
CA LEU A 694 36.33 27.95 18.81
C LEU A 694 35.79 27.17 17.59
N PRO A 695 36.41 27.24 16.41
CA PRO A 695 35.98 26.47 15.24
C PRO A 695 36.32 24.98 15.41
N VAL A 696 35.34 24.09 15.23
CA VAL A 696 35.48 22.63 15.47
C VAL A 696 35.12 21.77 14.26
N ASP A 697 34.92 22.37 13.08
CA ASP A 697 34.49 21.71 11.85
C ASP A 697 35.31 20.48 11.44
N GLY A 698 36.63 20.54 11.60
CA GLY A 698 37.54 19.47 11.19
C GLY A 698 37.62 18.26 12.12
N LEU A 699 36.86 18.23 13.23
CA LEU A 699 36.88 17.13 14.20
C LEU A 699 35.84 16.06 13.83
N LEU A 700 36.19 14.78 13.94
CA LEU A 700 35.21 13.69 13.78
C LEU A 700 34.27 13.61 15.01
N PRO A 701 33.06 13.04 14.90
CA PRO A 701 32.23 12.71 16.06
C PRO A 701 33.01 11.88 17.09
N GLY A 702 32.86 12.22 18.37
CA GLY A 702 33.60 11.55 19.43
C GLY A 702 33.74 12.35 20.73
N ILE A 703 34.40 11.75 21.71
CA ILE A 703 34.71 12.39 22.99
C ILE A 703 36.09 13.06 22.91
N TYR A 704 36.11 14.33 23.28
CA TYR A 704 37.30 15.17 23.38
C TYR A 704 37.42 15.76 24.78
N PHE A 705 38.61 16.27 25.09
CA PHE A 705 38.88 17.05 26.30
C PHE A 705 39.53 18.36 25.92
N LEU A 706 38.88 19.47 26.27
CA LEU A 706 39.42 20.82 26.13
C LEU A 706 40.24 21.15 27.38
N GLU A 707 41.53 21.36 27.23
CA GLU A 707 42.39 21.92 28.27
C GLU A 707 42.62 23.42 28.01
N ALA A 708 42.45 24.23 29.05
CA ALA A 708 42.91 25.62 29.08
C ALA A 708 44.12 25.74 30.00
N GLN A 709 45.20 26.35 29.49
CA GLN A 709 46.43 26.58 30.23
C GLN A 709 46.77 28.08 30.24
N GLN A 710 46.89 28.66 31.44
CA GLN A 710 47.39 30.02 31.66
C GLN A 710 48.55 29.95 32.66
N GLY A 711 49.78 30.14 32.19
CA GLY A 711 50.98 29.93 33.01
C GLY A 711 51.11 28.49 33.53
N ARG A 712 51.07 28.31 34.86
CA ARG A 712 51.09 27.00 35.53
C ARG A 712 49.70 26.41 35.80
N LEU A 713 48.64 27.20 35.66
CA LEU A 713 47.27 26.75 35.87
C LEU A 713 46.78 25.97 34.64
N ARG A 714 46.15 24.83 34.87
CA ARG A 714 45.52 23.98 33.85
C ARG A 714 44.15 23.56 34.32
N GLU A 715 43.17 23.73 33.46
CA GLU A 715 41.80 23.26 33.66
C GLU A 715 41.42 22.41 32.47
N THR A 716 40.62 21.37 32.69
CA THR A 716 40.19 20.47 31.60
C THR A 716 38.70 20.18 31.71
N VAL A 717 38.01 20.27 30.57
CA VAL A 717 36.58 19.94 30.45
C VAL A 717 36.36 18.94 29.33
N ARG A 718 35.49 17.95 29.58
CA ARG A 718 35.09 16.97 28.56
C ARG A 718 34.08 17.58 27.59
N VAL A 719 34.25 17.31 26.31
CA VAL A 719 33.37 17.76 25.22
C VAL A 719 32.97 16.55 24.37
N LEU A 720 31.68 16.43 24.03
CA LEU A 720 31.12 15.41 23.15
C LEU A 720 30.71 16.08 21.82
N LYS A 721 31.27 15.61 20.71
CA LYS A 721 30.86 16.00 19.34
C LYS A 721 29.98 14.89 18.75
N LEU A 722 28.76 15.24 18.33
CA LEU A 722 27.76 14.26 17.87
C LEU A 722 27.68 14.13 16.34
N LYS A 723 28.07 15.16 15.58
CA LYS A 723 28.09 15.20 14.11
C LYS A 723 29.37 15.85 13.61
#